data_AF-A0A970YJR5-F1
#
_entry.id   AF-A0A970YJR5-F1
#
_cell.length_a   1.000
_cell.length_b   1.000
_cell.length_c   1.000
_cell.angle_alpha   90.00
_cell.angle_beta   90.00
_cell.angle_gamma   90.00
#
_symmetry.space_group_name_H-M   'P 1'
#
loop_
_entity.id
_entity.type
_entity.pdbx_description
1 polymer ?
#
loop_
_entity_poly.entity_id
_entity_poly.type
_entity_poly.pdbx_seq_one_letter_code
_entity_poly.pdbx_strand_id
1 'polypeptide(L)'
;MTRLRRTCIRLALALALAIGHLPAGALAAQANAERPLPAPTTSLAAASPAPDATVPVSISTDTTLTNDRVWVATNSVRVRAGATLTIEPGTTIRFVENAFLVIEGALVADGQGGEPILLTADADEPRPGAWGGYYSMTTASILFLPGSAPALLDATGEYVSGSIIRNAVVEYGMGIACRSASPLIEGSTIRHHGGIVAAALAGLVDAVSLASDTAPVIRGNAITDNDVLGLYLSTSEAVVAGNVIARNAGAVALDGAAEISENLITANRAISSAYASNVPTAILASAGSIHGNSVFGNQTSLAFRYTAGESSTMDISGNYWGSTSADEIESMVYHSQDDFTLGTVVFSPFLTEPAPGTPNFLAGVDVTPGDPVGPGLATFTVRFADAMDQSVDPRVVFHLAEGGTWTQYNRENSGLPAGEVVSIAQSPDSTMWFGTLGGGVARFDGKEWLTYTTRNSGLGGNLVSGLAIVDDDELWFSHRSRSDLLLSHLQDGEWEAFSRGECEVDDPLFLAESDLYSFGAIPEPIDGLCDASGIAVDGAGSVFVATYGVMQYDGSTWRLHGPDTGLPEAWVDSVATGSGGSIWATPEYEGLARYDGSSWMLFDLTNSGLPSLQTYLMATGSDGSVWLFTYGHGITKYDGTSWTHYPISDSFSQQGVPSYVYALAVGPSGTLWAVSSNGLVRFDGSEWTYFEDTPTNVGSIAVDCHGNVWLGTSEQGVLVRRSDDPYLVTEDGRWLDDHTWQGTYEVTSLIQRGEYVATVSNAYGQNGLEMPADSRFSFLIDYPGTIDDFTAPPPPSAYASSLADDPAGLYARWSAADPQSAISLYRYSLGSAPGAADIVAWTQTGDAELRQGGLGLSAGTRYWFSVRARNDAGLWSDPTQVSFIAGGVWPGDVYLPLASH
;
A
#
# COMPACT_ATOMS: atom_id res chain seq x y z
N MET A 1 -17.07 -29.17 47.52
CA MET A 1 -16.52 -29.29 48.90
C MET A 1 -15.00 -29.45 48.81
N THR A 2 -14.31 -28.31 48.94
CA THR A 2 -13.10 -28.09 49.76
C THR A 2 -11.93 -29.11 49.79
N ARG A 3 -10.85 -28.69 49.11
CA ARG A 3 -9.44 -28.55 49.57
C ARG A 3 -8.72 -29.76 50.18
N LEU A 4 -7.62 -30.18 49.52
CA LEU A 4 -6.29 -30.29 50.15
C LEU A 4 -5.18 -30.58 49.11
N ARG A 5 -4.40 -29.56 48.72
CA ARG A 5 -3.00 -29.68 48.27
C ARG A 5 -2.24 -28.41 48.65
N ARG A 6 -1.27 -28.53 49.56
CA ARG A 6 -0.04 -27.71 49.65
C ARG A 6 1.02 -28.50 50.41
N THR A 7 2.14 -28.82 49.78
CA THR A 7 3.46 -28.77 50.42
C THR A 7 4.54 -28.61 49.34
N CYS A 8 5.35 -27.59 49.51
CA CYS A 8 6.49 -27.19 48.69
C CYS A 8 7.78 -27.98 48.99
N ILE A 9 8.68 -28.03 48.00
CA ILE A 9 10.13 -27.75 48.02
C ILE A 9 10.99 -28.28 49.19
N ARG A 10 12.03 -29.06 48.87
CA ARG A 10 13.40 -29.10 49.44
C ARG A 10 14.30 -29.80 48.39
N LEU A 11 15.58 -29.50 48.11
CA LEU A 11 16.63 -28.69 48.72
C LEU A 11 17.77 -28.53 47.68
N ALA A 12 18.57 -27.47 47.81
CA ALA A 12 19.73 -27.13 46.98
C ALA A 12 21.02 -27.92 47.32
N LEU A 13 22.01 -27.73 46.43
CA LEU A 13 23.49 -27.86 46.56
C LEU A 13 24.15 -29.26 46.40
N ALA A 14 24.92 -29.43 45.31
CA ALA A 14 26.39 -29.44 45.31
C ALA A 14 26.98 -29.93 43.97
N LEU A 15 27.82 -29.11 43.31
CA LEU A 15 29.28 -29.31 43.13
C LEU A 15 29.76 -28.69 41.81
N ALA A 16 30.59 -27.65 41.93
CA ALA A 16 31.44 -27.14 40.87
C ALA A 16 32.83 -27.81 40.91
N LEU A 17 33.51 -27.77 39.75
CA LEU A 17 34.92 -28.07 39.44
C LEU A 17 35.35 -29.53 39.22
N ALA A 18 35.71 -29.87 37.97
CA ALA A 18 37.12 -29.90 37.52
C ALA A 18 37.31 -30.35 36.04
N ILE A 19 37.99 -29.50 35.24
CA ILE A 19 39.11 -29.77 34.31
C ILE A 19 38.88 -30.84 33.19
N GLY A 20 39.13 -30.59 31.89
CA GLY A 20 40.04 -29.63 31.28
C GLY A 20 40.08 -29.61 29.74
N HIS A 21 41.07 -28.87 29.27
CA HIS A 21 41.44 -28.40 27.93
C HIS A 21 41.36 -29.38 26.74
N LEU A 22 41.05 -28.86 25.52
CA LEU A 22 41.97 -28.64 24.37
C LEU A 22 41.18 -28.31 23.05
N PRO A 23 41.84 -27.84 21.96
CA PRO A 23 41.41 -26.67 21.16
C PRO A 23 40.95 -26.97 19.71
N ALA A 24 40.62 -25.88 19.01
CA ALA A 24 40.26 -25.81 17.60
C ALA A 24 41.34 -26.33 16.63
N GLY A 25 40.90 -27.01 15.56
CA GLY A 25 41.73 -27.37 14.40
C GLY A 25 41.16 -28.53 13.57
N ALA A 26 40.48 -28.17 12.47
CA ALA A 26 40.28 -28.90 11.20
C ALA A 26 40.49 -30.43 11.14
N LEU A 27 39.47 -31.16 10.70
CA LEU A 27 39.47 -31.81 9.37
C LEU A 27 38.18 -32.58 9.10
N ALA A 28 37.81 -32.50 7.82
CA ALA A 28 36.67 -33.08 7.16
C ALA A 28 36.58 -34.62 7.23
N ALA A 29 35.35 -35.07 6.95
CA ALA A 29 34.96 -36.22 6.13
C ALA A 29 34.19 -37.32 6.90
N GLN A 30 32.88 -37.43 6.60
CA GLN A 30 32.28 -38.56 5.86
C GLN A 30 30.77 -38.69 6.16
N ALA A 31 29.95 -38.33 5.17
CA ALA A 31 28.68 -39.01 4.90
C ALA A 31 28.39 -38.90 3.39
N ASN A 32 28.86 -39.91 2.64
CA ASN A 32 28.27 -40.37 1.38
C ASN A 32 26.90 -41.00 1.71
N ALA A 33 25.88 -41.07 0.86
CA ALA A 33 25.64 -40.66 -0.51
C ALA A 33 24.14 -40.85 -0.78
N GLU A 34 23.51 -40.00 -1.58
CA GLU A 34 22.59 -40.40 -2.66
C GLU A 34 22.29 -39.20 -3.57
N ARG A 35 22.02 -39.51 -4.83
CA ARG A 35 22.45 -38.80 -6.05
C ARG A 35 21.36 -37.89 -6.64
N PRO A 36 21.63 -36.63 -7.04
CA PRO A 36 20.77 -35.92 -7.98
C PRO A 36 21.25 -36.06 -9.44
N LEU A 37 20.28 -35.97 -10.35
CA LEU A 37 20.36 -36.05 -11.82
C LEU A 37 21.21 -34.91 -12.43
N PRO A 38 21.70 -35.03 -13.69
CA PRO A 38 22.71 -34.12 -14.22
C PRO A 38 22.13 -32.72 -14.49
N ALA A 39 22.83 -31.70 -14.00
CA ALA A 39 22.57 -30.30 -14.33
C ALA A 39 23.00 -29.99 -15.78
N PRO A 40 22.30 -29.05 -16.46
CA PRO A 40 22.81 -28.50 -17.71
C PRO A 40 24.10 -27.73 -17.41
N THR A 41 25.20 -28.15 -18.04
CA THR A 41 26.50 -27.49 -17.95
C THR A 41 26.51 -26.22 -18.79
N THR A 42 26.27 -25.07 -18.16
CA THR A 42 26.91 -23.78 -18.45
C THR A 42 26.67 -22.84 -17.26
N SER A 43 27.50 -22.94 -16.23
CA SER A 43 27.63 -21.88 -15.23
C SER A 43 28.58 -20.83 -15.81
N LEU A 44 28.02 -19.72 -16.30
CA LEU A 44 28.75 -18.46 -16.26
C LEU A 44 28.73 -18.00 -14.81
N ALA A 45 29.91 -17.86 -14.20
CA ALA A 45 30.04 -17.13 -12.96
C ALA A 45 29.55 -15.70 -13.20
N ALA A 46 28.52 -15.26 -12.47
CA ALA A 46 28.13 -13.86 -12.43
C ALA A 46 29.33 -13.05 -11.94
N ALA A 47 29.85 -12.17 -12.79
CA ALA A 47 30.90 -11.24 -12.43
C ALA A 47 30.41 -10.32 -11.31
N SER A 48 31.30 -9.98 -10.37
CA SER A 48 31.06 -8.90 -9.40
C SER A 48 30.68 -7.62 -10.17
N PRO A 49 29.68 -6.83 -9.75
CA PRO A 49 29.30 -5.62 -10.48
C PRO A 49 30.51 -4.67 -10.57
N ALA A 50 30.75 -4.15 -11.77
CA ALA A 50 31.81 -3.16 -11.97
C ALA A 50 31.49 -1.89 -11.15
N PRO A 51 32.50 -1.19 -10.61
CA PRO A 51 32.27 0.06 -9.91
C PRO A 51 31.71 1.13 -10.86
N ASP A 52 30.87 2.00 -10.32
CA ASP A 52 30.32 3.15 -11.02
C ASP A 52 31.41 4.01 -11.68
N ALA A 53 31.13 4.57 -12.85
CA ALA A 53 32.05 5.43 -13.59
C ALA A 53 31.48 6.82 -13.83
N THR A 54 32.34 7.84 -13.82
CA THR A 54 31.91 9.23 -14.06
C THR A 54 31.79 9.54 -15.55
N VAL A 55 30.69 10.17 -15.97
CA VAL A 55 30.53 10.66 -17.35
C VAL A 55 31.44 11.87 -17.60
N PRO A 56 32.20 11.92 -18.72
CA PRO A 56 33.02 13.09 -19.05
C PRO A 56 32.19 14.37 -19.21
N VAL A 57 32.57 15.44 -18.49
CA VAL A 57 31.85 16.73 -18.48
C VAL A 57 31.84 17.43 -19.85
N SER A 58 32.87 17.23 -20.69
CA SER A 58 32.93 17.80 -22.05
C SER A 58 33.44 16.75 -23.03
N ILE A 59 32.54 16.28 -23.89
CA ILE A 59 32.81 15.29 -24.93
C ILE A 59 33.17 16.03 -26.21
N SER A 60 34.44 15.99 -26.60
CA SER A 60 34.98 16.70 -27.78
C SER A 60 35.50 15.76 -28.87
N THR A 61 35.44 14.46 -28.62
CA THR A 61 35.70 13.36 -29.55
C THR A 61 34.65 12.30 -29.34
N ASP A 62 34.40 11.45 -30.34
CA ASP A 62 33.43 10.36 -30.23
C ASP A 62 33.71 9.50 -28.99
N THR A 63 32.66 9.30 -28.19
CA THR A 63 32.74 8.66 -26.87
C THR A 63 31.57 7.69 -26.73
N THR A 64 31.87 6.47 -26.27
CA THR A 64 30.87 5.43 -26.00
C THR A 64 30.79 5.15 -24.51
N LEU A 65 29.57 5.14 -23.97
CA LEU A 65 29.26 4.69 -22.61
C LEU A 65 28.72 3.26 -22.71
N THR A 66 29.41 2.34 -22.03
CA THR A 66 29.15 0.89 -22.10
C THR A 66 28.19 0.43 -21.00
N ASN A 67 27.48 -0.67 -21.25
CA ASN A 67 26.49 -1.23 -20.31
C ASN A 67 27.08 -2.13 -19.21
N ASP A 68 28.41 -2.25 -19.15
CA ASP A 68 29.12 -3.05 -18.16
C ASP A 68 29.15 -2.43 -16.75
N ARG A 69 28.59 -1.22 -16.59
CA ARG A 69 28.58 -0.43 -15.35
C ARG A 69 27.45 0.62 -15.35
N VAL A 70 27.19 1.19 -14.17
CA VAL A 70 26.40 2.41 -14.05
C VAL A 70 27.30 3.63 -14.27
N TRP A 71 26.79 4.60 -15.02
CA TRP A 71 27.47 5.88 -15.23
C TRP A 71 26.84 6.97 -14.37
N VAL A 72 27.66 7.82 -13.76
CA VAL A 72 27.21 8.94 -12.94
C VAL A 72 27.70 10.25 -13.55
N ALA A 73 26.78 11.12 -13.95
CA ALA A 73 27.06 12.47 -14.40
C ALA A 73 27.11 13.41 -13.19
N THR A 74 28.31 13.66 -12.66
CA THR A 74 28.53 14.52 -11.48
C THR A 74 28.48 16.02 -11.78
N ASN A 75 28.37 16.40 -13.06
CA ASN A 75 28.22 17.77 -13.57
C ASN A 75 27.43 17.72 -14.88
N SER A 76 26.97 18.88 -15.37
CA SER A 76 26.37 18.97 -16.70
C SER A 76 27.34 18.49 -17.79
N VAL A 77 26.87 17.56 -18.62
CA VAL A 77 27.65 16.93 -19.69
C VAL A 77 27.39 17.66 -20.99
N ARG A 78 28.44 18.08 -21.71
CA ARG A 78 28.30 18.75 -23.00
C ARG A 78 28.96 17.97 -24.13
N VAL A 79 28.16 17.57 -25.11
CA VAL A 79 28.62 16.97 -26.36
C VAL A 79 28.89 18.09 -27.36
N ARG A 80 30.16 18.32 -27.67
CA ARG A 80 30.60 19.43 -28.54
C ARG A 80 30.28 19.14 -30.01
N ALA A 81 30.13 20.21 -30.78
CA ALA A 81 29.96 20.13 -32.22
C ALA A 81 31.05 19.26 -32.87
N GLY A 82 30.64 18.31 -33.71
CA GLY A 82 31.53 17.36 -34.38
C GLY A 82 31.91 16.12 -33.57
N ALA A 83 31.43 15.96 -32.33
CA ALA A 83 31.58 14.75 -31.53
C ALA A 83 30.25 14.02 -31.36
N THR A 84 30.31 12.70 -31.20
CA THR A 84 29.17 11.83 -30.92
C THR A 84 29.28 11.23 -29.52
N LEU A 85 28.22 11.32 -28.72
CA LEU A 85 28.04 10.48 -27.54
C LEU A 85 27.16 9.29 -27.90
N THR A 86 27.71 8.09 -27.81
CA THR A 86 26.97 6.83 -27.98
C THR A 86 26.73 6.18 -26.62
N ILE A 87 25.52 5.74 -26.36
CA ILE A 87 25.14 5.01 -25.15
C ILE A 87 24.68 3.62 -25.58
N GLU A 88 25.33 2.56 -25.09
CA GLU A 88 24.98 1.19 -25.43
C GLU A 88 23.62 0.77 -24.84
N PRO A 89 22.86 -0.14 -25.48
CA PRO A 89 21.64 -0.73 -24.90
C PRO A 89 21.83 -1.25 -23.48
N GLY A 90 20.81 -1.09 -22.63
CA GLY A 90 20.85 -1.52 -21.22
C GLY A 90 21.72 -0.67 -20.30
N THR A 91 22.33 0.42 -20.79
CA THR A 91 23.16 1.31 -19.96
C THR A 91 22.28 2.17 -19.05
N THR A 92 22.66 2.27 -17.77
CA THR A 92 22.07 3.22 -16.81
C THR A 92 23.00 4.42 -16.60
N ILE A 93 22.44 5.63 -16.72
CA ILE A 93 23.10 6.89 -16.40
C ILE A 93 22.31 7.63 -15.31
N ARG A 94 22.96 7.92 -14.20
CA ARG A 94 22.44 8.69 -13.08
C ARG A 94 22.99 10.11 -13.09
N PHE A 95 22.13 11.11 -12.95
CA PHE A 95 22.50 12.52 -12.95
C PHE A 95 22.34 13.11 -11.56
N VAL A 96 23.40 13.72 -11.03
CA VAL A 96 23.30 14.46 -9.77
C VAL A 96 22.41 15.69 -9.93
N GLU A 97 21.95 16.25 -8.82
CA GLU A 97 21.10 17.44 -8.81
C GLU A 97 21.70 18.57 -9.67
N ASN A 98 20.86 19.21 -10.48
CA ASN A 98 21.23 20.28 -11.42
C ASN A 98 22.18 19.88 -12.59
N ALA A 99 22.57 18.60 -12.71
CA ALA A 99 23.28 18.11 -13.89
C ALA A 99 22.30 17.85 -15.03
N PHE A 100 22.72 18.14 -16.26
CA PHE A 100 21.92 17.94 -17.47
C PHE A 100 22.84 17.69 -18.68
N LEU A 101 22.27 17.09 -19.71
CA LEU A 101 22.96 16.71 -20.93
C LEU A 101 22.69 17.74 -22.03
N VAL A 102 23.76 18.40 -22.52
CA VAL A 102 23.69 19.42 -23.57
C VAL A 102 24.33 18.92 -24.85
N ILE A 103 23.57 18.91 -25.94
CA ILE A 103 23.99 18.39 -27.24
C ILE A 103 24.22 19.55 -28.21
N GLU A 104 25.46 19.67 -28.70
CA GLU A 104 25.85 20.48 -29.87
C GLU A 104 26.38 19.59 -31.01
N GLY A 105 26.75 18.35 -30.70
CA GLY A 105 27.17 17.31 -31.64
C GLY A 105 26.04 16.31 -31.90
N ALA A 106 26.29 15.00 -31.71
CA ALA A 106 25.29 13.94 -31.86
C ALA A 106 25.10 13.16 -30.56
N LEU A 107 23.85 12.78 -30.25
CA LEU A 107 23.52 11.82 -29.19
C LEU A 107 22.94 10.55 -29.83
N VAL A 108 23.57 9.40 -29.62
CA VAL A 108 23.06 8.10 -30.05
C VAL A 108 22.73 7.29 -28.79
N ALA A 109 21.49 7.45 -28.31
CA ALA A 109 20.93 6.64 -27.22
C ALA A 109 19.91 5.68 -27.84
N ASP A 110 20.39 4.52 -28.30
CA ASP A 110 19.60 3.58 -29.09
C ASP A 110 19.52 2.23 -28.37
N GLY A 111 18.52 2.07 -27.50
CA GLY A 111 18.22 0.81 -26.82
C GLY A 111 17.69 -0.24 -27.81
N GLN A 112 18.05 -1.51 -27.66
CA GLN A 112 17.67 -2.59 -28.58
C GLN A 112 17.44 -3.89 -27.79
N GLY A 113 16.68 -4.83 -28.35
CA GLY A 113 16.59 -6.21 -27.84
C GLY A 113 15.93 -6.39 -26.47
N GLY A 114 15.05 -5.47 -26.05
CA GLY A 114 14.43 -5.50 -24.72
C GLY A 114 15.31 -4.93 -23.60
N GLU A 115 16.46 -4.32 -23.93
CA GLU A 115 17.36 -3.68 -22.97
C GLU A 115 17.24 -2.14 -23.08
N PRO A 116 16.28 -1.50 -22.39
CA PRO A 116 16.13 -0.06 -22.45
C PRO A 116 17.31 0.66 -21.82
N ILE A 117 17.67 1.83 -22.36
CA ILE A 117 18.63 2.73 -21.73
C ILE A 117 17.91 3.52 -20.64
N LEU A 118 18.46 3.61 -19.44
CA LEU A 118 17.87 4.37 -18.33
C LEU A 118 18.66 5.67 -18.07
N LEU A 119 17.99 6.82 -18.19
CA LEU A 119 18.51 8.14 -17.79
C LEU A 119 17.66 8.68 -16.65
N THR A 120 18.21 8.72 -15.44
CA THR A 120 17.48 9.03 -14.20
C THR A 120 18.32 9.87 -13.23
N ALA A 121 17.74 10.30 -12.11
CA ALA A 121 18.47 11.04 -11.10
C ALA A 121 19.39 10.12 -10.27
N ASP A 122 20.48 10.67 -9.75
CA ASP A 122 21.37 9.99 -8.79
C ASP A 122 20.79 10.12 -7.37
N ALA A 123 19.67 9.45 -7.14
CA ALA A 123 18.97 9.40 -5.87
C ALA A 123 18.30 8.03 -5.70
N ASP A 124 18.27 7.52 -4.47
CA ASP A 124 17.57 6.27 -4.16
C ASP A 124 16.05 6.43 -4.33
N GLU A 125 15.52 7.63 -4.06
CA GLU A 125 14.13 8.03 -4.25
C GLU A 125 14.07 9.37 -5.03
N PRO A 126 14.16 9.32 -6.37
CA PRO A 126 14.22 10.52 -7.19
C PRO A 126 12.84 11.22 -7.26
N ARG A 127 12.84 12.56 -7.22
CA ARG A 127 11.62 13.37 -7.38
C ARG A 127 11.50 13.92 -8.80
N PRO A 128 10.28 14.26 -9.26
CA PRO A 128 10.13 14.98 -10.51
C PRO A 128 10.95 16.28 -10.54
N GLY A 129 11.83 16.41 -11.54
CA GLY A 129 12.75 17.55 -11.67
C GLY A 129 14.04 17.45 -10.85
N ALA A 130 14.38 16.27 -10.29
CA ALA A 130 15.58 16.06 -9.48
C ALA A 130 16.89 16.29 -10.25
N TRP A 131 16.88 16.17 -11.58
CA TRP A 131 18.00 16.53 -12.44
C TRP A 131 17.51 17.33 -13.65
N GLY A 132 18.41 18.08 -14.28
CA GLY A 132 18.05 19.10 -15.25
C GLY A 132 18.63 20.46 -14.89
N GLY A 133 18.68 21.37 -15.86
CA GLY A 133 19.21 22.70 -15.60
C GLY A 133 18.66 23.75 -16.53
N TYR A 134 19.00 25.00 -16.22
CA TYR A 134 18.61 26.16 -17.01
C TYR A 134 19.76 26.66 -17.87
N TYR A 135 19.56 26.70 -19.18
CA TYR A 135 20.50 27.23 -20.15
C TYR A 135 19.78 28.03 -21.24
N SER A 136 20.19 29.30 -21.41
CA SER A 136 19.67 30.17 -22.47
C SER A 136 18.13 30.22 -22.52
N MET A 137 17.47 30.58 -21.41
CA MET A 137 16.00 30.66 -21.32
C MET A 137 15.28 29.33 -21.57
N THR A 138 15.98 28.21 -21.37
CA THR A 138 15.45 26.87 -21.59
C THR A 138 15.80 26.02 -20.39
N THR A 139 14.82 25.30 -19.86
CA THR A 139 15.01 24.35 -18.77
C THR A 139 14.86 22.95 -19.35
N ALA A 140 15.82 22.07 -19.11
CA ALA A 140 15.79 20.70 -19.61
C ALA A 140 16.77 19.77 -18.89
N SER A 141 16.44 18.47 -18.91
CA SER A 141 17.37 17.37 -18.61
C SER A 141 18.25 17.00 -19.80
N ILE A 142 17.65 16.99 -21.00
CA ILE A 142 18.37 16.78 -22.25
C ILE A 142 18.06 17.96 -23.17
N LEU A 143 19.08 18.76 -23.50
CA LEU A 143 18.95 19.97 -24.30
C LEU A 143 19.71 19.81 -25.62
N PHE A 144 18.97 19.71 -26.73
CA PHE A 144 19.54 19.83 -28.06
C PHE A 144 19.62 21.30 -28.48
N LEU A 145 20.82 21.76 -28.80
CA LEU A 145 21.10 23.13 -29.23
C LEU A 145 21.23 23.23 -30.76
N PRO A 146 21.17 24.44 -31.33
CA PRO A 146 21.42 24.66 -32.75
C PRO A 146 22.79 24.12 -33.16
N GLY A 147 22.83 23.34 -34.24
CA GLY A 147 24.04 22.68 -34.73
C GLY A 147 24.17 21.21 -34.32
N SER A 148 23.27 20.70 -33.46
CA SER A 148 23.15 19.27 -33.20
C SER A 148 22.94 18.49 -34.50
N ALA A 149 23.56 17.32 -34.62
CA ALA A 149 23.40 16.45 -35.78
C ALA A 149 21.94 15.96 -35.87
N PRO A 150 21.20 16.29 -36.94
CA PRO A 150 19.82 15.83 -37.09
C PRO A 150 19.77 14.32 -37.35
N ALA A 151 18.68 13.68 -36.96
CA ALA A 151 18.39 12.31 -37.39
C ALA A 151 18.22 12.29 -38.91
N LEU A 152 18.91 11.37 -39.56
CA LEU A 152 18.72 11.04 -40.97
C LEU A 152 17.91 9.76 -41.04
N LEU A 153 16.76 9.84 -41.71
CA LEU A 153 15.89 8.70 -41.98
C LEU A 153 16.03 8.29 -43.45
N ASP A 154 15.89 7.01 -43.75
CA ASP A 154 15.83 6.54 -45.13
C ASP A 154 14.45 6.77 -45.77
N ALA A 155 14.26 6.32 -47.01
CA ALA A 155 13.00 6.49 -47.73
C ALA A 155 11.82 5.71 -47.12
N THR A 156 12.08 4.77 -46.21
CA THR A 156 11.07 4.01 -45.47
C THR A 156 10.77 4.61 -44.10
N GLY A 157 11.49 5.67 -43.70
CA GLY A 157 11.36 6.30 -42.39
C GLY A 157 12.16 5.61 -41.30
N GLU A 158 13.08 4.71 -41.66
CA GLU A 158 13.99 4.02 -40.73
C GLU A 158 15.21 4.88 -40.42
N TYR A 159 15.69 4.80 -39.17
CA TYR A 159 16.85 5.55 -38.72
C TYR A 159 18.14 5.08 -39.41
N VAL A 160 18.95 6.03 -39.87
CA VAL A 160 20.26 5.77 -40.51
C VAL A 160 21.42 6.30 -39.67
N SER A 161 21.35 7.55 -39.21
CA SER A 161 22.42 8.20 -38.44
C SER A 161 21.95 9.51 -37.80
N GLY A 162 22.79 10.14 -36.96
CA GLY A 162 22.49 11.42 -36.31
C GLY A 162 21.94 11.25 -34.90
N SER A 163 21.26 12.26 -34.36
CA SER A 163 20.78 12.19 -32.99
C SER A 163 19.51 11.35 -32.84
N ILE A 164 19.53 10.35 -31.94
CA ILE A 164 18.41 9.46 -31.63
C ILE A 164 18.30 9.20 -30.13
N ILE A 165 17.07 9.16 -29.64
CA ILE A 165 16.69 8.59 -28.35
C ILE A 165 15.65 7.51 -28.67
N ARG A 166 16.02 6.24 -28.52
CA ARG A 166 15.17 5.10 -28.83
C ARG A 166 15.20 4.04 -27.76
N ASN A 167 14.02 3.47 -27.44
CA ASN A 167 13.87 2.44 -26.40
C ASN A 167 14.63 2.84 -25.13
N ALA A 168 14.38 4.06 -24.67
CA ALA A 168 14.99 4.64 -23.50
C ALA A 168 13.91 5.05 -22.48
N VAL A 169 14.25 4.99 -21.20
CA VAL A 169 13.47 5.56 -20.11
C VAL A 169 14.20 6.82 -19.66
N VAL A 170 13.58 7.98 -19.85
CA VAL A 170 14.05 9.27 -19.36
C VAL A 170 13.08 9.69 -18.25
N GLU A 171 13.57 9.77 -17.01
CA GLU A 171 12.69 9.96 -15.87
C GLU A 171 13.24 10.88 -14.79
N TYR A 172 12.35 11.43 -13.96
CA TYR A 172 12.67 12.27 -12.80
C TYR A 172 13.46 13.55 -13.12
N GLY A 173 13.45 13.96 -14.38
CA GLY A 173 14.19 15.13 -14.88
C GLY A 173 13.34 16.38 -15.10
N MET A 174 13.89 17.38 -15.79
CA MET A 174 13.18 18.57 -16.29
C MET A 174 12.83 18.47 -17.79
N GLY A 175 12.65 17.26 -18.32
CA GLY A 175 12.20 16.99 -19.70
C GLY A 175 13.27 17.10 -20.79
N ILE A 176 12.85 16.95 -22.04
CA ILE A 176 13.69 16.99 -23.24
C ILE A 176 13.35 18.24 -24.05
N ALA A 177 14.33 19.10 -24.33
CA ALA A 177 14.13 20.31 -25.11
C ALA A 177 14.97 20.32 -26.40
N CYS A 178 14.32 20.65 -27.52
CA CYS A 178 14.96 20.82 -28.82
C CYS A 178 14.88 22.29 -29.26
N ARG A 179 16.03 22.93 -29.46
CA ARG A 179 16.14 24.30 -29.99
C ARG A 179 16.82 24.27 -31.35
N SER A 180 16.05 24.43 -32.43
CA SER A 180 16.54 24.29 -33.81
C SER A 180 17.34 22.99 -34.03
N ALA A 181 16.80 21.87 -33.55
CA ALA A 181 17.39 20.55 -33.66
C ALA A 181 16.32 19.52 -34.06
N SER A 182 16.73 18.49 -34.81
CA SER A 182 15.83 17.46 -35.34
C SER A 182 16.26 16.05 -34.93
N PRO A 183 16.26 15.69 -33.63
CA PRO A 183 16.46 14.31 -33.23
C PRO A 183 15.26 13.43 -33.63
N LEU A 184 15.48 12.12 -33.66
CA LEU A 184 14.43 11.11 -33.61
C LEU A 184 14.24 10.69 -32.15
N ILE A 185 13.03 10.78 -31.63
CA ILE A 185 12.63 10.25 -30.33
C ILE A 185 11.59 9.16 -30.60
N GLU A 186 11.95 7.90 -30.33
CA GLU A 186 11.17 6.73 -30.75
C GLU A 186 11.03 5.68 -29.65
N GLY A 187 9.86 5.06 -29.49
CA GLY A 187 9.76 3.85 -28.65
C GLY A 187 10.17 4.05 -27.19
N SER A 188 10.17 5.29 -26.69
CA SER A 188 10.79 5.66 -25.41
C SER A 188 9.74 6.09 -24.38
N THR A 189 10.06 5.92 -23.10
CA THR A 189 9.24 6.34 -21.96
C THR A 189 9.82 7.63 -21.38
N ILE A 190 8.99 8.67 -21.28
CA ILE A 190 9.35 10.01 -20.82
C ILE A 190 8.38 10.35 -19.69
N ARG A 191 8.86 10.21 -18.44
CA ARG A 191 7.97 10.21 -17.26
C ARG A 191 8.52 10.90 -16.03
N HIS A 192 7.62 11.24 -15.11
CA HIS A 192 7.97 11.85 -13.83
C HIS A 192 8.82 13.13 -13.99
N HIS A 193 8.62 13.89 -15.06
CA HIS A 193 9.28 15.19 -15.21
C HIS A 193 8.57 16.27 -14.41
N GLY A 194 9.35 17.19 -13.84
CA GLY A 194 8.85 18.26 -12.98
C GLY A 194 9.86 19.40 -12.80
N GLY A 195 9.50 20.36 -11.95
CA GLY A 195 10.38 21.46 -11.54
C GLY A 195 9.72 22.84 -11.60
N ILE A 196 9.94 23.65 -10.56
CA ILE A 196 9.49 25.04 -10.48
C ILE A 196 10.69 25.95 -10.73
N VAL A 197 10.71 26.68 -11.84
CA VAL A 197 11.63 27.81 -11.99
C VAL A 197 11.00 29.01 -11.30
N ALA A 198 11.68 29.60 -10.31
CA ALA A 198 11.21 30.80 -9.61
C ALA A 198 10.67 31.83 -10.61
N ALA A 199 9.50 32.41 -10.31
CA ALA A 199 8.65 33.23 -11.19
C ALA A 199 9.31 34.44 -11.92
N ALA A 200 10.60 34.68 -11.74
CA ALA A 200 11.39 35.72 -12.39
C ALA A 200 12.27 35.23 -13.56
N LEU A 201 12.38 33.92 -13.83
CA LEU A 201 13.19 33.34 -14.92
C LEU A 201 12.34 32.39 -15.77
N ALA A 202 11.59 32.96 -16.73
CA ALA A 202 10.61 32.25 -17.55
C ALA A 202 11.21 31.26 -18.57
N GLY A 203 11.55 30.05 -18.12
CA GLY A 203 11.61 28.86 -18.96
C GLY A 203 10.52 27.89 -18.49
N LEU A 204 9.52 27.63 -19.32
CA LEU A 204 8.49 26.64 -19.02
C LEU A 204 9.13 25.24 -19.14
N VAL A 205 8.88 24.40 -18.13
CA VAL A 205 9.32 23.00 -18.13
C VAL A 205 8.20 22.20 -18.77
N ASP A 206 8.53 21.43 -19.79
CA ASP A 206 7.63 20.51 -20.49
C ASP A 206 8.32 19.15 -20.56
N ALA A 207 7.57 18.05 -20.61
CA ALA A 207 8.16 16.72 -20.74
C ALA A 207 8.94 16.61 -22.06
N VAL A 208 8.36 17.12 -23.16
CA VAL A 208 9.07 17.36 -24.43
C VAL A 208 8.70 18.73 -25.00
N SER A 209 9.72 19.56 -25.27
CA SER A 209 9.58 20.92 -25.81
C SER A 209 10.31 21.06 -27.14
N LEU A 210 9.59 21.33 -28.22
CA LEU A 210 10.13 21.53 -29.56
C LEU A 210 9.99 23.00 -29.96
N ALA A 211 11.12 23.68 -30.15
CA ALA A 211 11.13 25.09 -30.49
C ALA A 211 12.05 25.44 -31.66
N SER A 212 11.60 26.43 -32.44
CA SER A 212 12.26 26.97 -33.66
C SER A 212 12.18 26.04 -34.88
N ASP A 213 12.41 26.59 -36.09
CA ASP A 213 12.26 25.91 -37.39
C ASP A 213 13.16 24.67 -37.53
N THR A 214 12.58 23.47 -37.37
CA THR A 214 13.23 22.17 -37.56
C THR A 214 12.19 21.05 -37.71
N ALA A 215 12.61 19.86 -38.16
CA ALA A 215 11.73 18.70 -38.38
C ALA A 215 12.06 17.50 -37.46
N PRO A 216 11.97 17.62 -36.11
CA PRO A 216 12.11 16.47 -35.23
C PRO A 216 10.97 15.47 -35.43
N VAL A 217 11.26 14.19 -35.20
CA VAL A 217 10.26 13.11 -35.25
C VAL A 217 10.11 12.53 -33.86
N ILE A 218 8.88 12.55 -33.33
CA ILE A 218 8.51 11.96 -32.04
C ILE A 218 7.46 10.90 -32.33
N ARG A 219 7.83 9.61 -32.26
CA ARG A 219 6.88 8.55 -32.57
C ARG A 219 6.91 7.36 -31.65
N GLY A 220 5.74 6.77 -31.37
CA GLY A 220 5.68 5.56 -30.57
C GLY A 220 6.25 5.73 -29.15
N ASN A 221 6.10 6.88 -28.51
CA ASN A 221 6.62 7.11 -27.16
C ASN A 221 5.50 7.07 -26.12
N ALA A 222 5.84 6.71 -24.87
CA ALA A 222 5.00 6.90 -23.71
C ALA A 222 5.42 8.16 -22.97
N ILE A 223 4.68 9.26 -23.16
CA ILE A 223 4.87 10.54 -22.48
C ILE A 223 3.84 10.60 -21.35
N THR A 224 4.20 10.09 -20.18
CA THR A 224 3.24 9.87 -19.10
C THR A 224 3.72 10.35 -17.73
N ASP A 225 2.80 10.62 -16.81
CA ASP A 225 3.13 10.88 -15.39
C ASP A 225 4.01 12.10 -15.15
N ASN A 226 3.93 13.10 -16.01
CA ASN A 226 4.71 14.33 -15.85
C ASN A 226 3.89 15.37 -15.08
N ASP A 227 4.52 16.03 -14.12
CA ASP A 227 3.92 17.16 -13.37
C ASP A 227 3.96 18.47 -14.18
N VAL A 228 4.25 18.36 -15.47
CA VAL A 228 4.36 19.43 -16.45
C VAL A 228 3.54 19.11 -17.70
N LEU A 229 3.47 20.04 -18.65
CA LEU A 229 2.86 19.81 -19.96
C LEU A 229 3.57 18.65 -20.67
N GLY A 230 2.80 17.73 -21.27
CA GLY A 230 3.37 16.61 -22.01
C GLY A 230 4.17 17.05 -23.23
N LEU A 231 3.55 17.84 -24.12
CA LEU A 231 4.18 18.33 -25.34
C LEU A 231 3.97 19.83 -25.56
N TYR A 232 5.06 20.56 -25.79
CA TYR A 232 5.04 21.92 -26.33
C TYR A 232 5.67 21.95 -27.73
N LEU A 233 4.92 22.44 -28.71
CA LEU A 233 5.28 22.38 -30.13
C LEU A 233 5.16 23.78 -30.75
N SER A 234 6.29 24.46 -30.97
CA SER A 234 6.32 25.79 -31.63
C SER A 234 7.05 25.77 -32.98
N THR A 235 7.22 24.58 -33.57
CA THR A 235 7.94 24.35 -34.83
C THR A 235 6.99 24.00 -35.98
N SER A 236 7.46 24.16 -37.22
CA SER A 236 6.65 24.08 -38.43
C SER A 236 6.68 22.72 -39.15
N GLU A 237 7.62 21.82 -38.83
CA GLU A 237 7.82 20.56 -39.57
C GLU A 237 7.96 19.32 -38.67
N ALA A 238 7.63 19.42 -37.38
CA ALA A 238 7.68 18.25 -36.50
C ALA A 238 6.58 17.25 -36.82
N VAL A 239 6.90 15.97 -36.66
CA VAL A 239 5.93 14.85 -36.75
C VAL A 239 5.81 14.20 -35.38
N VAL A 240 4.60 14.21 -34.82
CA VAL A 240 4.25 13.58 -33.54
C VAL A 240 3.23 12.48 -33.82
N ALA A 241 3.69 11.24 -33.89
CA ALA A 241 2.88 10.12 -34.40
C ALA A 241 2.84 8.90 -33.45
N GLY A 242 1.66 8.32 -33.19
CA GLY A 242 1.59 7.03 -32.49
C GLY A 242 2.05 7.06 -31.03
N ASN A 243 2.02 8.21 -30.36
CA ASN A 243 2.45 8.34 -28.96
C ASN A 243 1.29 8.16 -27.98
N VAL A 244 1.59 7.66 -26.79
CA VAL A 244 0.73 7.68 -25.61
C VAL A 244 1.05 8.95 -24.82
N ILE A 245 0.09 9.87 -24.71
CA ILE A 245 0.22 11.13 -23.96
C ILE A 245 -0.81 11.09 -22.85
N ALA A 246 -0.40 10.71 -21.64
CA ALA A 246 -1.35 10.47 -20.55
C ALA A 246 -0.88 10.88 -19.16
N ARG A 247 -1.81 11.26 -18.27
CA ARG A 247 -1.52 11.60 -16.86
C ARG A 247 -0.48 12.72 -16.68
N ASN A 248 -0.38 13.63 -17.65
CA ASN A 248 0.47 14.81 -17.57
C ASN A 248 -0.30 16.02 -16.98
N ALA A 249 0.41 17.04 -16.49
CA ALA A 249 -0.17 18.32 -16.08
C ALA A 249 -0.46 19.25 -17.30
N GLY A 250 -1.24 18.71 -18.24
CA GLY A 250 -1.51 19.26 -19.56
C GLY A 250 -1.06 18.29 -20.65
N ALA A 251 -1.84 18.14 -21.72
CA ALA A 251 -1.51 17.19 -22.78
C ALA A 251 -0.60 17.80 -23.85
N VAL A 252 -1.14 18.69 -24.69
CA VAL A 252 -0.43 19.25 -25.85
C VAL A 252 -0.71 20.73 -26.02
N ALA A 253 0.33 21.53 -26.23
CA ALA A 253 0.23 22.90 -26.73
C ALA A 253 0.98 23.04 -28.06
N LEU A 254 0.30 23.56 -29.08
CA LEU A 254 0.76 23.67 -30.46
C LEU A 254 0.68 25.12 -30.96
N ASP A 255 1.82 25.80 -30.96
CA ASP A 255 2.01 27.15 -31.46
C ASP A 255 2.62 27.20 -32.87
N GLY A 256 2.95 26.04 -33.44
CA GLY A 256 3.58 25.88 -34.76
C GLY A 256 2.76 25.05 -35.74
N ALA A 257 3.33 24.77 -36.91
CA ALA A 257 2.67 24.03 -38.00
C ALA A 257 2.95 22.51 -37.99
N ALA A 258 3.27 21.92 -36.83
CA ALA A 258 3.55 20.50 -36.68
C ALA A 258 2.37 19.60 -37.04
N GLU A 259 2.68 18.34 -37.37
CA GLU A 259 1.71 17.26 -37.56
C GLU A 259 1.58 16.43 -36.28
N ILE A 260 0.33 16.20 -35.86
CA ILE A 260 -0.04 15.35 -34.72
C ILE A 260 -1.02 14.30 -35.22
N SER A 261 -0.59 13.04 -35.25
CA SER A 261 -1.41 11.95 -35.78
C SER A 261 -1.28 10.63 -35.03
N GLU A 262 -2.32 9.80 -35.05
CA GLU A 262 -2.29 8.44 -34.47
C GLU A 262 -1.95 8.40 -32.97
N ASN A 263 -2.06 9.51 -32.23
CA ASN A 263 -1.74 9.54 -30.80
C ASN A 263 -2.95 9.17 -29.94
N LEU A 264 -2.68 8.53 -28.80
CA LEU A 264 -3.63 8.38 -27.70
C LEU A 264 -3.41 9.52 -26.70
N ILE A 265 -4.41 10.37 -26.49
CA ILE A 265 -4.35 11.51 -25.56
C ILE A 265 -5.45 11.34 -24.50
N THR A 266 -5.08 10.88 -23.30
CA THR A 266 -6.05 10.48 -22.27
C THR A 266 -5.58 10.75 -20.83
N ALA A 267 -6.51 10.88 -19.88
CA ALA A 267 -6.21 11.05 -18.46
C ALA A 267 -5.29 12.25 -18.09
N ASN A 268 -5.08 13.20 -19.00
CA ASN A 268 -4.28 14.39 -18.69
C ASN A 268 -5.08 15.38 -17.86
N ARG A 269 -4.40 16.08 -16.95
CA ARG A 269 -4.97 17.14 -16.12
C ARG A 269 -4.97 18.48 -16.87
N ALA A 270 -5.64 19.48 -16.30
CA ALA A 270 -5.59 20.84 -16.80
C ALA A 270 -4.15 21.39 -16.82
N ILE A 271 -3.84 22.20 -17.85
CA ILE A 271 -2.57 22.95 -17.95
C ILE A 271 -2.43 23.86 -16.72
N SER A 272 -1.45 23.60 -15.85
CA SER A 272 -1.20 24.38 -14.63
C SER A 272 -0.24 25.56 -14.83
N SER A 273 0.39 25.69 -16.00
CA SER A 273 1.51 26.60 -16.25
C SER A 273 1.12 27.87 -17.04
N ALA A 274 2.06 28.82 -17.16
CA ALA A 274 1.89 30.19 -17.67
C ALA A 274 1.30 30.36 -19.10
N TYR A 275 1.00 29.26 -19.78
CA TYR A 275 0.19 29.21 -21.02
C TYR A 275 -1.32 29.23 -20.74
N ALA A 276 -1.71 29.27 -19.46
CA ALA A 276 -3.09 29.15 -18.99
C ALA A 276 -4.02 30.22 -19.58
N SER A 277 -4.85 29.76 -20.49
CA SER A 277 -6.23 30.21 -20.54
C SER A 277 -6.97 29.70 -19.29
N ASN A 278 -7.90 30.47 -18.71
CA ASN A 278 -8.67 30.07 -17.51
C ASN A 278 -9.57 28.83 -17.70
N VAL A 279 -9.43 28.09 -18.80
CA VAL A 279 -10.28 26.95 -19.17
C VAL A 279 -9.42 25.69 -19.33
N PRO A 280 -9.60 24.67 -18.47
CA PRO A 280 -8.93 23.37 -18.60
C PRO A 280 -9.11 22.74 -19.99
N THR A 281 -8.01 22.50 -20.72
CA THR A 281 -8.03 22.01 -22.11
C THR A 281 -6.96 20.92 -22.32
N ALA A 282 -7.30 19.85 -23.05
CA ALA A 282 -6.34 18.80 -23.40
C ALA A 282 -5.37 19.23 -24.52
N ILE A 283 -5.89 19.74 -25.64
CA ILE A 283 -5.09 20.26 -26.77
C ILE A 283 -5.34 21.75 -26.94
N LEU A 284 -4.29 22.56 -26.81
CA LEU A 284 -4.29 23.98 -27.16
C LEU A 284 -3.56 24.16 -28.50
N ALA A 285 -4.18 24.78 -29.51
CA ALA A 285 -3.51 24.98 -30.80
C ALA A 285 -3.79 26.33 -31.45
N SER A 286 -2.80 26.86 -32.19
CA SER A 286 -2.95 28.04 -33.06
C SER A 286 -2.72 27.75 -34.56
N ALA A 287 -2.07 26.63 -34.89
CA ALA A 287 -1.79 26.17 -36.25
C ALA A 287 -1.52 24.66 -36.26
N GLY A 288 -1.14 24.11 -37.43
CA GLY A 288 -0.72 22.71 -37.60
C GLY A 288 -1.80 21.78 -38.15
N SER A 289 -1.50 20.48 -38.14
CA SER A 289 -2.39 19.42 -38.61
C SER A 289 -2.61 18.41 -37.49
N ILE A 290 -3.87 18.16 -37.15
CA ILE A 290 -4.26 17.24 -36.07
C ILE A 290 -5.32 16.30 -36.64
N HIS A 291 -4.96 15.05 -36.88
CA HIS A 291 -5.84 14.07 -37.52
C HIS A 291 -5.52 12.64 -37.08
N GLY A 292 -6.48 11.73 -37.09
CA GLY A 292 -6.23 10.33 -36.73
C GLY A 292 -5.85 10.11 -35.27
N ASN A 293 -6.11 11.04 -34.36
CA ASN A 293 -5.83 10.87 -32.93
C ASN A 293 -7.08 10.39 -32.18
N SER A 294 -6.85 9.74 -31.04
CA SER A 294 -7.89 9.39 -30.08
C SER A 294 -7.75 10.23 -28.80
N VAL A 295 -8.67 11.16 -28.59
CA VAL A 295 -8.64 12.15 -27.50
C VAL A 295 -9.87 11.98 -26.62
N PHE A 296 -9.73 11.35 -25.45
CA PHE A 296 -10.85 11.08 -24.55
C PHE A 296 -10.38 10.86 -23.11
N GLY A 297 -11.29 10.97 -22.13
CA GLY A 297 -10.98 10.67 -20.72
C GLY A 297 -9.98 11.60 -20.05
N ASN A 298 -9.70 12.77 -20.64
CA ASN A 298 -8.87 13.80 -20.01
C ASN A 298 -9.68 14.52 -18.91
N GLN A 299 -9.01 14.90 -17.82
CA GLN A 299 -9.60 15.65 -16.71
C GLN A 299 -9.66 17.15 -17.04
N THR A 300 -10.21 17.47 -18.21
CA THR A 300 -10.30 18.82 -18.78
C THR A 300 -11.73 19.11 -19.21
N SER A 301 -12.12 20.39 -19.20
CA SER A 301 -13.46 20.81 -19.64
C SER A 301 -13.59 20.83 -21.15
N LEU A 302 -12.48 21.06 -21.86
CA LEU A 302 -12.39 21.05 -23.31
C LEU A 302 -11.43 19.96 -23.78
N ALA A 303 -11.75 19.31 -24.89
CA ALA A 303 -10.82 18.43 -25.59
C ALA A 303 -9.87 19.24 -26.48
N PHE A 304 -10.37 20.32 -27.10
CA PHE A 304 -9.60 21.17 -27.99
C PHE A 304 -9.94 22.65 -27.80
N ARG A 305 -8.93 23.51 -27.85
CA ARG A 305 -9.10 24.97 -27.89
C ARG A 305 -8.25 25.59 -28.98
N TYR A 306 -8.92 26.32 -29.87
CA TYR A 306 -8.24 27.13 -30.86
C TYR A 306 -7.85 28.50 -30.29
N THR A 307 -6.73 29.05 -30.74
CA THR A 307 -6.17 30.31 -30.20
C THR A 307 -5.80 31.33 -31.26
N ALA A 308 -5.87 30.98 -32.55
CA ALA A 308 -5.63 31.95 -33.62
C ALA A 308 -6.88 32.76 -33.97
N GLY A 309 -6.65 33.96 -34.52
CA GLY A 309 -7.69 34.97 -34.70
C GLY A 309 -8.71 34.69 -35.80
N GLU A 310 -9.75 35.54 -35.84
CA GLU A 310 -10.98 35.46 -36.64
C GLU A 310 -10.83 35.08 -38.13
N SER A 311 -9.70 35.38 -38.77
CA SER A 311 -9.48 35.13 -40.21
C SER A 311 -8.93 33.74 -40.53
N SER A 312 -8.69 32.92 -39.50
CA SER A 312 -8.07 31.60 -39.64
C SER A 312 -9.08 30.45 -39.55
N THR A 313 -8.73 29.33 -40.16
CA THR A 313 -9.50 28.08 -40.09
C THR A 313 -8.55 26.94 -39.79
N MET A 314 -8.92 26.07 -38.84
CA MET A 314 -8.18 24.85 -38.54
C MET A 314 -9.06 23.61 -38.79
N ASP A 315 -8.49 22.62 -39.48
CA ASP A 315 -9.14 21.34 -39.73
C ASP A 315 -8.58 20.30 -38.74
N ILE A 316 -9.46 19.80 -37.89
CA ILE A 316 -9.22 18.72 -36.92
C ILE A 316 -10.18 17.55 -37.17
N SER A 317 -10.66 17.40 -38.41
CA SER A 317 -11.45 16.24 -38.81
C SER A 317 -10.63 14.95 -38.77
N GLY A 318 -11.31 13.81 -38.71
CA GLY A 318 -10.67 12.49 -38.65
C GLY A 318 -10.08 12.13 -37.30
N ASN A 319 -10.41 12.85 -36.22
CA ASN A 319 -10.06 12.46 -34.85
C ASN A 319 -11.27 11.81 -34.14
N TYR A 320 -10.98 10.95 -33.15
CA TYR A 320 -11.96 10.43 -32.19
C TYR A 320 -11.92 11.28 -30.91
N TRP A 321 -13.06 11.83 -30.50
CA TRP A 321 -13.16 12.76 -29.37
C TRP A 321 -13.82 12.14 -28.13
N GLY A 322 -13.96 10.81 -28.08
CA GLY A 322 -14.64 10.12 -26.98
C GLY A 322 -16.17 10.15 -27.03
N SER A 323 -16.76 10.72 -28.10
CA SER A 323 -18.21 10.77 -28.32
C SER A 323 -18.56 10.51 -29.78
N THR A 324 -19.77 10.00 -30.01
CA THR A 324 -20.38 9.89 -31.35
C THR A 324 -21.37 11.02 -31.64
N SER A 325 -21.58 11.94 -30.70
CA SER A 325 -22.53 13.05 -30.79
C SER A 325 -21.83 14.33 -31.25
N ALA A 326 -22.25 14.88 -32.39
CA ALA A 326 -21.69 16.13 -32.90
C ALA A 326 -21.86 17.30 -31.92
N ASP A 327 -22.99 17.35 -31.20
CA ASP A 327 -23.28 18.43 -30.24
C ASP A 327 -22.39 18.32 -28.98
N GLU A 328 -22.10 17.10 -28.52
CA GLU A 328 -21.15 16.91 -27.42
C GLU A 328 -19.73 17.29 -27.84
N ILE A 329 -19.33 16.92 -29.06
CA ILE A 329 -18.01 17.29 -29.60
C ILE A 329 -17.89 18.81 -29.76
N GLU A 330 -18.90 19.48 -30.32
CA GLU A 330 -18.94 20.96 -30.39
C GLU A 330 -18.73 21.58 -28.99
N SER A 331 -19.39 21.05 -27.96
CA SER A 331 -19.25 21.57 -26.59
C SER A 331 -17.85 21.40 -25.97
N MET A 332 -17.05 20.48 -26.52
CA MET A 332 -15.67 20.21 -26.09
C MET A 332 -14.62 20.94 -26.96
N VAL A 333 -15.03 21.61 -28.03
CA VAL A 333 -14.16 22.33 -28.98
C VAL A 333 -14.42 23.82 -28.85
N TYR A 334 -13.44 24.58 -28.34
CA TYR A 334 -13.58 26.03 -28.15
C TYR A 334 -13.03 26.82 -29.34
N HIS A 335 -13.88 27.60 -30.02
CA HIS A 335 -13.51 28.36 -31.21
C HIS A 335 -14.40 29.60 -31.46
N SER A 336 -14.50 30.07 -32.71
CA SER A 336 -15.29 31.23 -33.15
C SER A 336 -16.76 31.26 -32.72
N GLN A 337 -17.36 30.13 -32.34
CA GLN A 337 -18.76 30.10 -31.83
C GLN A 337 -18.84 30.49 -30.35
N ASP A 338 -17.78 30.23 -29.59
CA ASP A 338 -17.65 30.59 -28.18
C ASP A 338 -17.06 31.99 -28.00
N ASP A 339 -16.06 32.34 -28.82
CA ASP A 339 -15.40 33.64 -28.84
C ASP A 339 -15.22 34.09 -30.29
N PHE A 340 -16.00 35.11 -30.68
CA PHE A 340 -15.99 35.65 -32.04
C PHE A 340 -14.64 36.25 -32.45
N THR A 341 -13.68 36.43 -31.54
CA THR A 341 -12.31 36.88 -31.84
C THR A 341 -11.38 35.77 -32.33
N LEU A 342 -11.81 34.51 -32.22
CA LEU A 342 -11.09 33.34 -32.67
C LEU A 342 -11.55 32.90 -34.07
N GLY A 343 -10.68 32.17 -34.76
CA GLY A 343 -11.00 31.58 -36.05
C GLY A 343 -11.89 30.34 -35.94
N THR A 344 -12.23 29.80 -37.10
CA THR A 344 -13.17 28.67 -37.25
C THR A 344 -12.47 27.33 -37.12
N VAL A 345 -13.17 26.33 -36.59
CA VAL A 345 -12.67 24.95 -36.48
C VAL A 345 -13.58 24.02 -37.26
N VAL A 346 -12.99 23.11 -38.03
CA VAL A 346 -13.69 22.02 -38.73
C VAL A 346 -13.29 20.71 -38.06
N PHE A 347 -14.21 20.07 -37.34
CA PHE A 347 -13.98 18.76 -36.71
C PHE A 347 -14.78 17.62 -37.37
N SER A 348 -15.65 17.94 -38.33
CA SER A 348 -16.47 16.96 -39.05
C SER A 348 -15.91 16.69 -40.45
N PRO A 349 -15.78 15.42 -40.88
CA PRO A 349 -16.20 14.20 -40.16
C PRO A 349 -15.29 13.89 -38.96
N PHE A 350 -15.87 13.46 -37.84
CA PHE A 350 -15.15 12.89 -36.70
C PHE A 350 -15.28 11.37 -36.70
N LEU A 351 -14.35 10.68 -36.04
CA LEU A 351 -14.41 9.23 -35.88
C LEU A 351 -15.40 8.87 -34.77
N THR A 352 -16.10 7.74 -34.94
CA THR A 352 -17.06 7.21 -33.95
C THR A 352 -16.48 6.09 -33.09
N GLU A 353 -15.31 5.62 -33.46
CA GLU A 353 -14.48 4.67 -32.71
C GLU A 353 -13.06 5.25 -32.65
N PRO A 354 -12.24 4.84 -31.67
CA PRO A 354 -10.83 5.20 -31.60
C PRO A 354 -10.11 5.03 -32.95
N ALA A 355 -9.20 5.96 -33.26
CA ALA A 355 -8.53 6.01 -34.53
C ALA A 355 -7.68 4.75 -34.81
N PRO A 356 -7.71 4.20 -36.03
CA PRO A 356 -6.81 3.10 -36.39
C PRO A 356 -5.35 3.46 -36.14
N GLY A 357 -4.56 2.53 -35.60
CA GLY A 357 -3.15 2.78 -35.25
C GLY A 357 -2.92 3.54 -33.94
N THR A 358 -4.00 3.90 -33.21
CA THR A 358 -3.88 4.45 -31.85
C THR A 358 -3.18 3.44 -30.95
N PRO A 359 -2.19 3.86 -30.14
CA PRO A 359 -1.58 3.03 -29.11
C PRO A 359 -2.60 2.36 -28.18
N ASN A 360 -2.23 1.18 -27.68
CA ASN A 360 -3.16 0.32 -26.95
C ASN A 360 -3.71 0.98 -25.68
N PHE A 361 -4.99 0.76 -25.40
CA PHE A 361 -5.70 1.27 -24.23
C PHE A 361 -6.72 0.25 -23.73
N LEU A 362 -7.20 0.48 -22.50
CA LEU A 362 -8.21 -0.36 -21.88
C LEU A 362 -9.58 -0.13 -22.52
N ALA A 363 -10.09 -1.15 -23.22
CA ALA A 363 -11.38 -1.11 -23.89
C ALA A 363 -12.55 -1.44 -22.95
N GLY A 364 -12.34 -2.26 -21.93
CA GLY A 364 -13.39 -2.64 -20.99
C GLY A 364 -12.93 -3.51 -19.83
N VAL A 365 -13.65 -3.42 -18.71
CA VAL A 365 -13.58 -4.38 -17.61
C VAL A 365 -15.00 -4.84 -17.30
N ASP A 366 -15.28 -6.13 -17.49
CA ASP A 366 -16.52 -6.74 -17.01
C ASP A 366 -16.26 -7.56 -15.75
N VAL A 367 -17.13 -7.41 -14.75
CA VAL A 367 -17.10 -8.23 -13.53
C VAL A 367 -18.29 -9.20 -13.56
N THR A 368 -18.04 -10.48 -13.29
CA THR A 368 -19.06 -11.53 -13.22
C THR A 368 -19.04 -12.23 -11.85
N PRO A 369 -20.17 -12.38 -11.12
CA PRO A 369 -21.50 -11.88 -11.46
C PRO A 369 -21.51 -10.36 -11.63
N GLY A 370 -22.39 -9.86 -12.52
CA GLY A 370 -22.47 -8.42 -12.80
C GLY A 370 -22.91 -7.60 -11.59
N ASP A 371 -22.98 -6.29 -11.77
CA ASP A 371 -23.36 -5.35 -10.72
C ASP A 371 -24.80 -5.61 -10.17
N PRO A 372 -24.98 -5.82 -8.85
CA PRO A 372 -23.96 -5.85 -7.80
C PRO A 372 -23.26 -7.20 -7.66
N VAL A 373 -21.97 -7.16 -7.39
CA VAL A 373 -21.17 -8.32 -7.01
C VAL A 373 -21.46 -8.67 -5.53
N GLY A 374 -22.02 -9.85 -5.30
CA GLY A 374 -22.23 -10.40 -3.95
C GLY A 374 -21.07 -11.28 -3.46
N PRO A 375 -21.18 -11.91 -2.27
CA PRO A 375 -20.17 -12.82 -1.77
C PRO A 375 -20.00 -14.01 -2.73
N GLY A 376 -18.75 -14.40 -2.96
CA GLY A 376 -18.39 -15.47 -3.87
C GLY A 376 -17.31 -15.05 -4.86
N LEU A 377 -17.04 -15.93 -5.81
CA LEU A 377 -16.00 -15.73 -6.82
C LEU A 377 -16.45 -14.66 -7.84
N ALA A 378 -15.75 -13.53 -7.86
CA ALA A 378 -15.86 -12.52 -8.89
C ALA A 378 -14.81 -12.77 -9.98
N THR A 379 -15.23 -12.76 -11.24
CA THR A 379 -14.37 -12.90 -12.41
C THR A 379 -14.25 -11.57 -13.13
N PHE A 380 -13.03 -11.05 -13.24
CA PHE A 380 -12.69 -9.83 -13.95
C PHE A 380 -12.24 -10.20 -15.35
N THR A 381 -12.97 -9.74 -16.37
CA THR A 381 -12.60 -9.91 -17.78
C THR A 381 -12.19 -8.55 -18.34
N VAL A 382 -10.89 -8.40 -18.59
CA VAL A 382 -10.23 -7.19 -19.07
C VAL A 382 -10.04 -7.29 -20.57
N ARG A 383 -10.53 -6.29 -21.31
CA ARG A 383 -10.40 -6.19 -22.76
C ARG A 383 -9.55 -5.00 -23.15
N PHE A 384 -8.62 -5.23 -24.06
CA PHE A 384 -7.73 -4.22 -24.65
C PHE A 384 -8.17 -3.89 -26.07
N ALA A 385 -7.80 -2.70 -26.53
CA ALA A 385 -8.21 -2.19 -27.84
C ALA A 385 -7.42 -2.79 -29.00
N ASP A 386 -6.20 -3.27 -28.74
CA ASP A 386 -5.32 -3.92 -29.71
C ASP A 386 -4.61 -5.13 -29.05
N ALA A 387 -3.81 -5.86 -29.82
CA ALA A 387 -3.09 -7.03 -29.36
C ALA A 387 -2.01 -6.66 -28.31
N MET A 388 -1.94 -7.45 -27.25
CA MET A 388 -1.05 -7.26 -26.10
C MET A 388 0.13 -8.23 -26.12
N ASP A 389 1.21 -7.87 -25.42
CA ASP A 389 2.29 -8.78 -25.06
C ASP A 389 1.81 -9.71 -23.94
N GLN A 390 1.51 -10.95 -24.31
CA GLN A 390 1.00 -11.97 -23.40
C GLN A 390 2.08 -12.56 -22.47
N SER A 391 3.35 -12.16 -22.61
CA SER A 391 4.43 -12.58 -21.71
C SER A 391 4.40 -11.86 -20.36
N VAL A 392 3.64 -10.77 -20.25
CA VAL A 392 3.45 -9.98 -19.04
C VAL A 392 1.96 -9.93 -18.70
N ASP A 393 1.60 -10.33 -17.48
CA ASP A 393 0.23 -10.18 -17.00
C ASP A 393 -0.05 -8.73 -16.57
N PRO A 394 -1.23 -8.17 -16.91
CA PRO A 394 -1.65 -6.87 -16.42
C PRO A 394 -1.85 -6.92 -14.89
N ARG A 395 -1.48 -5.83 -14.23
CA ARG A 395 -1.83 -5.62 -12.82
C ARG A 395 -3.24 -5.06 -12.73
N VAL A 396 -4.17 -5.89 -12.27
CA VAL A 396 -5.59 -5.55 -12.08
C VAL A 396 -5.88 -5.43 -10.59
N VAL A 397 -6.29 -4.26 -10.15
CA VAL A 397 -6.71 -4.02 -8.77
C VAL A 397 -8.08 -3.37 -8.73
N PHE A 398 -8.77 -3.45 -7.59
CA PHE A 398 -9.94 -2.62 -7.34
C PHE A 398 -9.88 -2.02 -5.94
N HIS A 399 -10.38 -0.80 -5.76
CA HIS A 399 -10.42 -0.12 -4.47
C HIS A 399 -11.76 0.61 -4.30
N LEU A 400 -12.14 0.93 -3.07
CA LEU A 400 -13.36 1.66 -2.79
C LEU A 400 -13.28 3.03 -3.50
N ALA A 401 -14.33 3.43 -4.22
CA ALA A 401 -14.36 4.67 -4.99
C ALA A 401 -14.18 5.92 -4.11
N GLU A 402 -14.75 5.88 -2.90
CA GLU A 402 -14.57 6.90 -1.87
C GLU A 402 -13.31 6.66 -1.00
N GLY A 403 -12.42 5.75 -1.41
CA GLY A 403 -11.16 5.48 -0.72
C GLY A 403 -10.31 6.74 -0.56
N GLY A 404 -9.70 6.91 0.60
CA GLY A 404 -8.86 8.06 0.93
C GLY A 404 -9.61 9.36 1.23
N THR A 405 -10.94 9.37 1.11
CA THR A 405 -11.78 10.52 1.50
C THR A 405 -11.91 10.64 3.02
N TRP A 406 -12.18 11.86 3.50
CA TRP A 406 -12.38 12.18 4.91
C TRP A 406 -13.86 12.39 5.24
N THR A 407 -14.30 11.82 6.35
CA THR A 407 -15.61 12.08 6.97
C THR A 407 -15.42 12.61 8.40
N GLN A 408 -16.20 13.61 8.80
CA GLN A 408 -16.18 14.16 10.16
C GLN A 408 -17.45 13.83 10.93
N TYR A 409 -17.30 13.30 12.14
CA TYR A 409 -18.36 13.16 13.14
C TYR A 409 -18.09 14.08 14.33
N ASN A 410 -19.08 14.88 14.72
CA ASN A 410 -19.01 15.82 15.83
C ASN A 410 -20.36 15.85 16.58
N ARG A 411 -20.46 16.66 17.65
CA ARG A 411 -21.67 16.73 18.48
C ARG A 411 -22.93 17.23 17.74
N GLU A 412 -22.77 17.87 16.58
CA GLU A 412 -23.89 18.45 15.81
C GLU A 412 -24.44 17.47 14.77
N ASN A 413 -23.61 16.58 14.23
CA ASN A 413 -23.98 15.65 13.16
C ASN A 413 -23.95 14.16 13.57
N SER A 414 -23.65 13.86 14.84
CA SER A 414 -23.55 12.49 15.36
C SER A 414 -23.99 12.42 16.83
N GLY A 415 -24.00 11.21 17.41
CA GLY A 415 -24.23 11.00 18.85
C GLY A 415 -22.98 11.07 19.72
N LEU A 416 -21.90 11.70 19.26
CA LEU A 416 -20.73 11.97 20.09
C LEU A 416 -21.08 12.92 21.23
N PRO A 417 -20.83 12.57 22.50
CA PRO A 417 -21.18 13.41 23.64
C PRO A 417 -20.22 14.57 23.87
N ALA A 418 -18.97 14.43 23.42
CA ALA A 418 -17.91 15.41 23.54
C ALA A 418 -17.09 15.54 22.25
N GLY A 419 -16.36 16.64 22.10
CA GLY A 419 -15.50 16.91 20.93
C GLY A 419 -14.08 16.40 21.16
N GLU A 420 -13.70 16.28 22.43
CA GLU A 420 -12.48 15.72 22.98
C GLU A 420 -12.57 14.19 23.00
N VAL A 421 -12.08 13.53 21.95
CA VAL A 421 -12.03 12.07 21.85
C VAL A 421 -10.60 11.61 22.09
N VAL A 422 -10.39 10.80 23.14
CA VAL A 422 -9.05 10.44 23.63
C VAL A 422 -8.74 8.95 23.57
N SER A 423 -9.75 8.12 23.33
CA SER A 423 -9.57 6.69 23.14
C SER A 423 -10.60 6.19 22.14
N ILE A 424 -10.18 5.26 21.28
CA ILE A 424 -10.99 4.65 20.23
C ILE A 424 -10.64 3.17 20.18
N ALA A 425 -11.65 2.31 20.11
CA ALA A 425 -11.46 0.87 19.95
C ALA A 425 -12.60 0.28 19.11
N GLN A 426 -12.34 -0.83 18.44
CA GLN A 426 -13.35 -1.59 17.69
C GLN A 426 -13.61 -2.94 18.38
N SER A 427 -14.89 -3.27 18.56
CA SER A 427 -15.34 -4.61 18.96
C SER A 427 -15.32 -5.59 17.77
N PRO A 428 -15.22 -6.92 18.00
CA PRO A 428 -15.24 -7.91 16.92
C PRO A 428 -16.46 -7.78 15.97
N ASP A 429 -17.61 -7.36 16.47
CA ASP A 429 -18.85 -7.05 15.72
C ASP A 429 -18.77 -5.80 14.82
N SER A 430 -17.57 -5.27 14.59
CA SER A 430 -17.28 -3.99 13.92
C SER A 430 -17.75 -2.71 14.63
N THR A 431 -18.34 -2.81 15.83
CA THR A 431 -18.82 -1.63 16.55
C THR A 431 -17.62 -0.77 17.01
N MET A 432 -17.68 0.52 16.69
CA MET A 432 -16.69 1.50 17.16
C MET A 432 -17.10 2.11 18.49
N TRP A 433 -16.16 2.16 19.43
CA TRP A 433 -16.33 2.76 20.75
C TRP A 433 -15.38 3.94 20.93
N PHE A 434 -15.88 5.01 21.55
CA PHE A 434 -15.18 6.27 21.72
C PHE A 434 -15.26 6.73 23.17
N GLY A 435 -14.10 6.88 23.81
CA GLY A 435 -13.97 7.49 25.12
C GLY A 435 -13.74 8.99 25.00
N THR A 436 -14.55 9.77 25.71
CA THR A 436 -14.47 11.24 25.65
C THR A 436 -14.08 11.85 27.00
N LEU A 437 -13.42 13.02 26.95
CA LEU A 437 -13.14 13.79 28.16
C LEU A 437 -14.36 14.62 28.57
N GLY A 438 -15.17 14.06 29.45
CA GLY A 438 -16.26 14.76 30.15
C GLY A 438 -17.66 14.46 29.61
N GLY A 439 -17.74 13.82 28.44
CA GLY A 439 -19.00 13.41 27.81
C GLY A 439 -19.40 11.95 28.06
N GLY A 440 -18.51 11.11 28.57
CA GLY A 440 -18.73 9.67 28.71
C GLY A 440 -18.27 8.88 27.48
N VAL A 441 -19.00 7.80 27.15
CA VAL A 441 -18.69 6.87 26.06
C VAL A 441 -19.69 7.05 24.91
N ALA A 442 -19.22 7.01 23.68
CA ALA A 442 -20.05 6.82 22.49
C ALA A 442 -19.80 5.44 21.87
N ARG A 443 -20.86 4.85 21.32
CA ARG A 443 -20.87 3.60 20.55
C ARG A 443 -21.44 3.90 19.17
N PHE A 444 -20.83 3.37 18.12
CA PHE A 444 -21.27 3.52 16.74
C PHE A 444 -21.19 2.17 15.99
N ASP A 445 -22.32 1.67 15.52
CA ASP A 445 -22.41 0.38 14.79
C ASP A 445 -22.33 0.55 13.25
N GLY A 446 -21.83 1.70 12.79
CA GLY A 446 -21.84 2.07 11.38
C GLY A 446 -23.12 2.76 10.90
N LYS A 447 -24.20 2.75 11.71
CA LYS A 447 -25.48 3.43 11.38
C LYS A 447 -25.96 4.34 12.51
N GLU A 448 -26.03 3.82 13.72
CA GLU A 448 -26.59 4.50 14.88
C GLU A 448 -25.53 4.81 15.92
N TRP A 449 -25.68 5.98 16.54
CA TRP A 449 -24.86 6.39 17.68
C TRP A 449 -25.63 6.22 18.97
N LEU A 450 -25.00 5.59 19.96
CA LEU A 450 -25.49 5.52 21.34
C LEU A 450 -24.48 6.18 22.28
N THR A 451 -24.99 6.80 23.33
CA THR A 451 -24.18 7.55 24.31
C THR A 451 -24.43 7.03 25.72
N TYR A 452 -23.35 6.71 26.43
CA TYR A 452 -23.37 6.28 27.83
C TYR A 452 -22.69 7.33 28.71
N THR A 453 -23.38 7.72 29.76
CA THR A 453 -22.96 8.69 30.76
C THR A 453 -23.31 8.17 32.14
N THR A 454 -22.72 8.75 33.19
CA THR A 454 -23.08 8.46 34.58
C THR A 454 -24.57 8.70 34.92
N ARG A 455 -25.33 9.40 34.06
CA ARG A 455 -26.74 9.73 34.29
C ARG A 455 -27.73 8.77 33.63
N ASN A 456 -27.32 8.07 32.59
CA ASN A 456 -28.20 7.21 31.79
C ASN A 456 -27.68 5.75 31.69
N SER A 457 -26.58 5.45 32.37
CA SER A 457 -25.95 4.13 32.42
C SER A 457 -25.27 3.92 33.78
N GLY A 458 -24.72 2.73 34.02
CA GLY A 458 -23.91 2.46 35.21
C GLY A 458 -22.42 2.83 35.05
N LEU A 459 -22.07 3.62 34.02
CA LEU A 459 -20.72 4.13 33.83
C LEU A 459 -20.25 4.89 35.07
N GLY A 460 -19.07 4.55 35.59
CA GLY A 460 -18.53 5.10 36.84
C GLY A 460 -18.08 6.57 36.74
N GLY A 461 -17.69 7.03 35.55
CA GLY A 461 -17.21 8.39 35.31
C GLY A 461 -17.40 8.84 33.85
N ASN A 462 -17.48 10.16 33.62
CA ASN A 462 -17.61 10.69 32.25
C ASN A 462 -16.26 11.12 31.63
N LEU A 463 -15.16 11.02 32.37
CA LEU A 463 -13.81 11.36 31.91
C LEU A 463 -13.08 10.09 31.48
N VAL A 464 -13.50 9.50 30.36
CA VAL A 464 -12.98 8.21 29.91
C VAL A 464 -11.57 8.42 29.33
N SER A 465 -10.57 7.70 29.86
CA SER A 465 -9.17 7.79 29.44
C SER A 465 -8.73 6.65 28.52
N GLY A 466 -9.34 5.47 28.65
CA GLY A 466 -8.95 4.27 27.92
C GLY A 466 -10.10 3.28 27.79
N LEU A 467 -10.00 2.43 26.77
CA LEU A 467 -10.99 1.39 26.43
C LEU A 467 -10.22 0.09 26.17
N ALA A 468 -10.77 -1.02 26.64
CA ALA A 468 -10.28 -2.36 26.36
C ALA A 468 -11.46 -3.23 25.95
N ILE A 469 -11.30 -3.96 24.85
CA ILE A 469 -12.28 -4.88 24.31
C ILE A 469 -11.86 -6.30 24.69
N VAL A 470 -12.73 -7.04 25.37
CA VAL A 470 -12.54 -8.48 25.63
C VAL A 470 -13.22 -9.27 24.51
N ASP A 471 -14.49 -8.96 24.26
CA ASP A 471 -15.30 -9.47 23.15
C ASP A 471 -16.42 -8.46 22.78
N ASP A 472 -17.46 -8.89 22.07
CA ASP A 472 -18.58 -8.05 21.62
C ASP A 472 -19.41 -7.46 22.77
N ASP A 473 -19.55 -8.21 23.86
CA ASP A 473 -20.42 -7.87 24.98
C ASP A 473 -19.66 -7.54 26.27
N GLU A 474 -18.33 -7.77 26.32
CA GLU A 474 -17.47 -7.48 27.46
C GLU A 474 -16.40 -6.40 27.17
N LEU A 475 -16.55 -5.23 27.81
CA LEU A 475 -15.69 -4.06 27.64
C LEU A 475 -15.26 -3.45 28.97
N TRP A 476 -14.04 -2.91 29.00
CA TRP A 476 -13.49 -2.19 30.14
C TRP A 476 -13.13 -0.75 29.79
N PHE A 477 -13.39 0.16 30.72
CA PHE A 477 -13.18 1.60 30.58
C PHE A 477 -12.35 2.10 31.75
N SER A 478 -11.27 2.80 31.48
CA SER A 478 -10.53 3.54 32.50
C SER A 478 -10.94 5.01 32.51
N HIS A 479 -10.85 5.64 33.69
CA HIS A 479 -11.30 7.02 33.88
C HIS A 479 -10.21 7.90 34.46
N ARG A 480 -10.13 9.16 34.02
CA ARG A 480 -9.32 10.17 34.71
C ARG A 480 -10.02 10.59 36.00
N SER A 481 -9.30 10.46 37.10
CA SER A 481 -9.78 10.84 38.43
C SER A 481 -8.62 11.40 39.23
N ARG A 482 -8.88 12.51 39.94
CA ARG A 482 -7.86 13.22 40.72
C ARG A 482 -7.53 12.55 42.05
N SER A 483 -8.36 11.61 42.50
CA SER A 483 -8.26 11.01 43.84
C SER A 483 -8.20 9.49 43.82
N ASP A 484 -8.71 8.80 42.80
CA ASP A 484 -8.93 7.35 42.85
C ASP A 484 -8.72 6.68 41.50
N LEU A 485 -8.22 5.43 41.48
CA LEU A 485 -8.39 4.56 40.32
C LEU A 485 -9.88 4.27 40.15
N LEU A 486 -10.41 4.58 38.97
CA LEU A 486 -11.80 4.35 38.60
C LEU A 486 -11.83 3.58 37.28
N LEU A 487 -12.53 2.45 37.29
CA LEU A 487 -12.78 1.62 36.12
C LEU A 487 -14.28 1.39 35.97
N SER A 488 -14.74 1.14 34.75
CA SER A 488 -16.07 0.59 34.49
C SER A 488 -15.94 -0.64 33.62
N HIS A 489 -16.80 -1.60 33.87
CA HIS A 489 -16.93 -2.86 33.17
C HIS A 489 -18.35 -2.93 32.64
N LEU A 490 -18.48 -3.23 31.35
CA LEU A 490 -19.73 -3.51 30.68
C LEU A 490 -19.69 -4.98 30.31
N GLN A 491 -20.65 -5.77 30.76
CA GLN A 491 -20.81 -7.17 30.37
C GLN A 491 -22.30 -7.47 30.14
N ASP A 492 -22.65 -7.99 28.96
CA ASP A 492 -24.04 -8.33 28.60
C ASP A 492 -25.03 -7.17 28.80
N GLY A 493 -24.58 -5.94 28.56
CA GLY A 493 -25.39 -4.72 28.76
C GLY A 493 -25.48 -4.23 30.22
N GLU A 494 -24.95 -4.99 31.18
CA GLU A 494 -24.90 -4.63 32.60
C GLU A 494 -23.58 -3.90 32.92
N TRP A 495 -23.68 -2.86 33.73
CA TRP A 495 -22.54 -2.02 34.09
C TRP A 495 -22.11 -2.26 35.54
N GLU A 496 -20.81 -2.45 35.75
CA GLU A 496 -20.16 -2.45 37.05
C GLU A 496 -19.07 -1.37 37.09
N ALA A 497 -18.95 -0.64 38.21
CA ALA A 497 -17.90 0.36 38.40
C ALA A 497 -17.01 -0.04 39.58
N PHE A 498 -15.70 0.02 39.37
CA PHE A 498 -14.69 -0.28 40.38
C PHE A 498 -13.99 1.02 40.78
N SER A 499 -14.04 1.38 42.07
CA SER A 499 -13.36 2.57 42.59
C SER A 499 -12.58 2.27 43.87
N ARG A 500 -11.45 2.96 44.05
CA ARG A 500 -10.78 3.08 45.36
C ARG A 500 -11.43 4.21 46.18
N GLY A 501 -11.38 4.12 47.51
CA GLY A 501 -11.75 5.22 48.40
C GLY A 501 -10.50 6.00 48.82
N GLU A 502 -10.54 7.31 48.59
CA GLU A 502 -9.60 8.40 48.94
C GLU A 502 -8.10 8.07 48.93
N CYS A 503 -7.38 8.45 47.86
CA CYS A 503 -5.97 8.83 48.00
C CYS A 503 -5.88 10.17 48.76
N GLU A 504 -5.53 10.14 50.05
CA GLU A 504 -5.21 11.36 50.79
C GLU A 504 -3.95 12.03 50.21
N VAL A 505 -4.10 13.23 49.68
CA VAL A 505 -3.03 14.24 49.64
C VAL A 505 -3.60 15.50 50.29
N ASP A 506 -3.00 15.91 51.41
CA ASP A 506 -3.34 17.09 52.22
C ASP A 506 -3.59 18.37 51.36
N ASP A 507 -4.86 18.80 51.19
CA ASP A 507 -5.32 20.21 51.29
C ASP A 507 -6.87 20.29 51.11
N PRO A 508 -7.60 21.26 51.71
CA PRO A 508 -8.87 21.03 52.37
C PRO A 508 -9.95 21.90 51.71
N LEU A 509 -10.43 21.53 50.53
CA LEU A 509 -11.65 22.13 49.97
C LEU A 509 -12.56 21.04 49.43
N PHE A 510 -13.15 20.35 50.41
CA PHE A 510 -14.18 19.32 50.37
C PHE A 510 -15.36 19.71 49.45
N LEU A 511 -15.59 18.92 48.40
CA LEU A 511 -16.90 18.78 47.77
C LEU A 511 -17.74 17.87 48.67
N ALA A 512 -18.98 18.30 48.92
CA ALA A 512 -19.95 17.54 49.70
C ALA A 512 -20.73 16.55 48.81
N GLU A 513 -21.09 15.44 49.47
CA GLU A 513 -22.17 14.49 49.19
C GLU A 513 -21.96 13.55 47.98
N SER A 514 -21.47 12.33 48.20
CA SER A 514 -22.12 11.14 48.79
C SER A 514 -22.93 10.35 47.76
N ASP A 515 -22.37 9.23 47.31
CA ASP A 515 -23.00 7.91 47.21
C ASP A 515 -22.16 7.02 46.27
N LEU A 516 -21.02 6.51 46.76
CA LEU A 516 -20.28 5.44 46.12
C LEU A 516 -20.30 4.22 47.03
N TYR A 517 -21.19 3.30 46.68
CA TYR A 517 -21.37 2.00 47.32
C TYR A 517 -20.09 1.18 47.20
N SER A 518 -19.64 0.61 48.32
CA SER A 518 -18.47 -0.28 48.38
C SER A 518 -18.70 -1.59 47.64
N PHE A 519 -17.69 -2.17 46.99
CA PHE A 519 -17.32 -3.58 47.13
C PHE A 519 -15.94 -3.90 46.51
N GLY A 520 -15.30 -4.97 47.02
CA GLY A 520 -14.08 -5.59 46.48
C GLY A 520 -12.77 -4.97 46.97
N ALA A 521 -12.19 -5.47 48.06
CA ALA A 521 -10.96 -4.91 48.62
C ALA A 521 -9.77 -5.03 47.64
N ILE A 522 -9.40 -3.90 47.02
CA ILE A 522 -8.05 -3.68 46.49
C ILE A 522 -7.09 -3.79 47.70
N PRO A 523 -5.99 -4.57 47.63
CA PRO A 523 -5.03 -4.65 48.73
C PRO A 523 -4.47 -3.27 49.15
N GLU A 524 -4.18 -3.10 50.45
CA GLU A 524 -3.63 -1.89 51.11
C GLU A 524 -2.27 -1.38 50.55
N PRO A 525 -1.85 -0.12 50.85
CA PRO A 525 -1.59 0.96 49.89
C PRO A 525 -0.24 0.90 49.16
N ILE A 526 -0.25 1.34 47.90
CA ILE A 526 0.92 1.83 47.17
C ILE A 526 0.57 3.25 46.70
N ASP A 527 1.44 4.21 47.00
CA ASP A 527 1.33 5.60 46.57
C ASP A 527 1.44 5.69 45.04
N GLY A 528 0.65 6.56 44.39
CA GLY A 528 0.77 6.83 42.94
C GLY A 528 -0.15 6.03 42.00
N LEU A 529 -1.23 5.43 42.50
CA LEU A 529 -2.23 4.70 41.68
C LEU A 529 -3.28 5.60 40.99
N CYS A 530 -3.03 6.91 40.87
CA CYS A 530 -3.88 7.85 40.13
C CYS A 530 -3.49 7.88 38.64
N ASP A 531 -4.45 8.24 37.78
CA ASP A 531 -4.30 8.35 36.32
C ASP A 531 -3.94 7.04 35.59
N ALA A 532 -4.97 6.26 35.23
CA ALA A 532 -4.84 5.17 34.28
C ALA A 532 -4.63 5.71 32.86
N SER A 533 -3.41 5.53 32.34
CA SER A 533 -2.96 5.99 31.01
C SER A 533 -3.33 5.02 29.88
N GLY A 534 -3.51 3.72 30.19
CA GLY A 534 -3.84 2.68 29.21
C GLY A 534 -4.43 1.42 29.86
N ILE A 535 -5.13 0.62 29.05
CA ILE A 535 -5.78 -0.62 29.47
C ILE A 535 -5.66 -1.66 28.34
N ALA A 536 -5.42 -2.92 28.70
CA ALA A 536 -5.25 -4.04 27.77
C ALA A 536 -5.83 -5.34 28.35
N VAL A 537 -6.07 -6.33 27.50
CA VAL A 537 -6.68 -7.63 27.89
C VAL A 537 -5.84 -8.78 27.36
N ASP A 538 -5.54 -9.77 28.19
CA ASP A 538 -4.81 -10.97 27.73
C ASP A 538 -5.74 -12.01 27.08
N GLY A 539 -5.14 -13.07 26.51
CA GLY A 539 -5.92 -14.15 25.89
C GLY A 539 -6.77 -14.98 26.85
N ALA A 540 -6.68 -14.74 28.16
CA ALA A 540 -7.51 -15.38 29.18
C ALA A 540 -8.63 -14.46 29.71
N GLY A 541 -8.76 -13.24 29.15
CA GLY A 541 -9.72 -12.23 29.61
C GLY A 541 -9.25 -11.42 30.83
N SER A 542 -7.99 -11.56 31.25
CA SER A 542 -7.46 -10.76 32.37
C SER A 542 -7.19 -9.35 31.90
N VAL A 543 -7.56 -8.36 32.72
CA VAL A 543 -7.42 -6.94 32.41
C VAL A 543 -6.15 -6.40 33.03
N PHE A 544 -5.39 -5.61 32.26
CA PHE A 544 -4.15 -4.96 32.68
C PHE A 544 -4.29 -3.45 32.52
N VAL A 545 -4.02 -2.71 33.59
CA VAL A 545 -4.14 -1.24 33.63
C VAL A 545 -2.76 -0.65 33.93
N ALA A 546 -2.34 0.30 33.09
CA ALA A 546 -1.11 1.06 33.28
C ALA A 546 -1.26 2.05 34.45
N THR A 547 -0.33 1.98 35.40
CA THR A 547 -0.30 2.77 36.64
C THR A 547 1.17 3.00 37.06
N TYR A 548 1.46 3.30 38.33
CA TYR A 548 2.81 3.10 38.87
C TYR A 548 3.09 1.59 39.05
N GLY A 549 3.52 0.95 37.96
CA GLY A 549 3.45 -0.49 37.73
C GLY A 549 2.24 -0.89 36.87
N VAL A 550 1.95 -2.19 36.78
CA VAL A 550 0.78 -2.69 36.04
C VAL A 550 -0.19 -3.40 36.97
N MET A 551 -1.43 -2.91 37.05
CA MET A 551 -2.48 -3.54 37.83
C MET A 551 -3.20 -4.59 36.98
N GLN A 552 -3.30 -5.83 37.45
CA GLN A 552 -3.99 -6.93 36.77
C GLN A 552 -5.27 -7.32 37.53
N TYR A 553 -6.35 -7.57 36.80
CA TYR A 553 -7.55 -8.26 37.29
C TYR A 553 -7.72 -9.59 36.55
N ASP A 554 -7.74 -10.70 37.28
CA ASP A 554 -7.87 -12.06 36.72
C ASP A 554 -9.33 -12.56 36.61
N GLY A 555 -10.30 -11.65 36.68
CA GLY A 555 -11.72 -11.97 36.79
C GLY A 555 -12.19 -12.24 38.23
N SER A 556 -11.28 -12.27 39.20
CA SER A 556 -11.64 -12.51 40.61
C SER A 556 -10.84 -11.69 41.62
N THR A 557 -9.57 -11.40 41.33
CA THR A 557 -8.64 -10.73 42.23
C THR A 557 -7.79 -9.70 41.50
N TRP A 558 -7.47 -8.63 42.22
CA TRP A 558 -6.56 -7.58 41.78
C TRP A 558 -5.13 -7.87 42.26
N ARG A 559 -4.15 -7.70 41.36
CA ARG A 559 -2.72 -7.85 41.65
C ARG A 559 -1.92 -6.72 41.00
N LEU A 560 -1.11 -6.01 41.77
CA LEU A 560 -0.10 -5.11 41.21
C LEU A 560 1.15 -5.90 40.82
N HIS A 561 1.66 -5.61 39.62
CA HIS A 561 2.96 -6.04 39.13
C HIS A 561 3.99 -4.93 39.28
N GLY A 562 5.13 -5.27 39.83
CA GLY A 562 6.27 -4.39 40.08
C GLY A 562 7.57 -5.20 40.19
N PRO A 563 8.56 -4.74 40.98
CA PRO A 563 9.88 -5.36 41.04
C PRO A 563 9.88 -6.85 41.42
N ASP A 564 8.89 -7.29 42.20
CA ASP A 564 8.73 -8.69 42.61
C ASP A 564 8.28 -9.62 41.48
N THR A 565 7.72 -9.07 40.40
CA THR A 565 7.28 -9.83 39.20
C THR A 565 8.15 -9.58 37.97
N GLY A 566 9.24 -8.82 38.11
CA GLY A 566 10.20 -8.52 37.04
C GLY A 566 9.95 -7.19 36.31
N LEU A 567 8.91 -6.44 36.69
CA LEU A 567 8.65 -5.11 36.17
C LEU A 567 9.41 -4.06 37.01
N PRO A 568 10.08 -3.05 36.45
CA PRO A 568 10.77 -2.04 37.24
C PRO A 568 9.79 -1.18 38.07
N GLU A 569 10.31 -0.52 39.10
CA GLU A 569 9.56 0.46 39.89
C GLU A 569 9.47 1.78 39.12
N ALA A 570 8.54 1.86 38.18
CA ALA A 570 8.37 3.00 37.28
C ALA A 570 6.88 3.23 36.95
N TRP A 571 6.57 4.45 36.49
CA TRP A 571 5.30 4.72 35.82
C TRP A 571 5.23 3.93 34.52
N VAL A 572 4.05 3.43 34.18
CA VAL A 572 3.81 2.75 32.90
C VAL A 572 3.02 3.67 31.99
N ASP A 573 3.59 4.05 30.85
CA ASP A 573 2.96 4.99 29.92
C ASP A 573 1.89 4.31 29.05
N SER A 574 2.14 3.07 28.64
CA SER A 574 1.27 2.33 27.72
C SER A 574 1.30 0.84 28.06
N VAL A 575 0.15 0.18 27.88
CA VAL A 575 -0.01 -1.27 27.87
C VAL A 575 -0.76 -1.68 26.62
N ALA A 576 -0.38 -2.80 26.00
CA ALA A 576 -1.03 -3.31 24.81
C ALA A 576 -1.06 -4.84 24.77
N THR A 577 -2.10 -5.38 24.14
CA THR A 577 -2.22 -6.81 23.85
C THR A 577 -1.47 -7.12 22.56
N GLY A 578 -0.49 -8.02 22.62
CA GLY A 578 0.21 -8.57 21.46
C GLY A 578 -0.40 -9.89 20.97
N SER A 579 0.11 -10.42 19.86
CA SER A 579 -0.32 -11.71 19.29
C SER A 579 -0.30 -12.84 20.32
N GLY A 580 -1.30 -13.72 20.27
CA GLY A 580 -1.40 -14.86 21.19
C GLY A 580 -1.71 -14.48 22.64
N GLY A 581 -2.20 -13.25 22.88
CA GLY A 581 -2.64 -12.79 24.19
C GLY A 581 -1.52 -12.36 25.14
N SER A 582 -0.30 -12.14 24.66
CA SER A 582 0.78 -11.61 25.50
C SER A 582 0.57 -10.12 25.81
N ILE A 583 0.93 -9.67 27.00
CA ILE A 583 0.84 -8.24 27.35
C ILE A 583 2.20 -7.58 27.24
N TRP A 584 2.21 -6.37 26.69
CA TRP A 584 3.37 -5.49 26.60
C TRP A 584 3.13 -4.22 27.40
N ALA A 585 4.19 -3.66 27.96
CA ALA A 585 4.16 -2.42 28.74
C ALA A 585 5.41 -1.57 28.46
N THR A 586 5.28 -0.24 28.47
CA THR A 586 6.42 0.69 28.41
C THR A 586 6.61 1.37 29.76
N PRO A 587 7.50 0.85 30.63
CA PRO A 587 7.83 1.52 31.88
C PRO A 587 8.75 2.72 31.59
N GLU A 588 8.44 3.86 32.18
CA GLU A 588 9.09 5.15 31.91
C GLU A 588 10.60 5.04 32.15
N TYR A 589 11.39 5.40 31.13
CA TYR A 589 12.86 5.33 31.11
C TYR A 589 13.50 3.95 31.24
N GLU A 590 12.74 2.86 31.19
CA GLU A 590 13.26 1.49 31.37
C GLU A 590 13.14 0.63 30.09
N GLY A 591 12.60 1.19 29.00
CA GLY A 591 12.42 0.49 27.73
C GLY A 591 11.10 -0.26 27.66
N LEU A 592 11.12 -1.52 27.22
CA LEU A 592 9.93 -2.29 26.93
C LEU A 592 9.86 -3.54 27.83
N ALA A 593 8.67 -3.88 28.34
CA ALA A 593 8.46 -5.09 29.11
C ALA A 593 7.40 -5.99 28.47
N ARG A 594 7.60 -7.30 28.52
CA ARG A 594 6.63 -8.33 28.05
C ARG A 594 6.23 -9.24 29.20
N TYR A 595 4.94 -9.46 29.37
CA TYR A 595 4.40 -10.43 30.30
C TYR A 595 4.19 -11.80 29.63
N ASP A 596 4.74 -12.85 30.23
CA ASP A 596 4.63 -14.23 29.73
C ASP A 596 3.46 -15.04 30.35
N GLY A 597 2.58 -14.36 31.09
CA GLY A 597 1.51 -14.98 31.88
C GLY A 597 1.90 -15.26 33.33
N SER A 598 3.18 -15.13 33.70
CA SER A 598 3.66 -15.35 35.06
C SER A 598 4.64 -14.29 35.57
N SER A 599 5.51 -13.77 34.70
CA SER A 599 6.54 -12.79 35.01
C SER A 599 6.78 -11.82 33.85
N TRP A 600 7.41 -10.69 34.15
CA TRP A 600 7.79 -9.68 33.18
C TRP A 600 9.24 -9.88 32.72
N MET A 601 9.42 -9.87 31.41
CA MET A 601 10.73 -9.84 30.74
C MET A 601 10.99 -8.42 30.24
N LEU A 602 12.08 -7.80 30.70
CA LEU A 602 12.48 -6.45 30.30
C LEU A 602 13.43 -6.48 29.10
N PHE A 603 13.18 -5.59 28.14
CA PHE A 603 14.00 -5.29 26.99
C PHE A 603 14.68 -3.93 27.20
N ASP A 604 16.00 -3.95 27.34
CA ASP A 604 16.85 -2.80 27.58
C ASP A 604 17.96 -2.67 26.52
N LEU A 605 18.86 -1.69 26.65
CA LEU A 605 19.96 -1.47 25.70
C LEU A 605 20.98 -2.62 25.60
N THR A 606 20.96 -3.57 26.54
CA THR A 606 21.94 -4.67 26.64
C THR A 606 21.42 -5.97 26.03
N ASN A 607 20.10 -6.14 25.96
CA ASN A 607 19.46 -7.38 25.51
C ASN A 607 18.49 -7.18 24.33
N SER A 608 18.38 -5.96 23.81
CA SER A 608 17.49 -5.60 22.70
C SER A 608 18.20 -4.70 21.68
N GLY A 609 17.52 -4.44 20.55
CA GLY A 609 17.94 -3.45 19.56
C GLY A 609 17.39 -2.04 19.79
N LEU A 610 16.90 -1.73 21.00
CA LEU A 610 16.35 -0.41 21.32
C LEU A 610 17.44 0.68 21.23
N PRO A 611 17.17 1.81 20.56
CA PRO A 611 18.12 2.93 20.48
C PRO A 611 18.12 3.80 21.75
N SER A 612 17.05 3.74 22.56
CA SER A 612 16.89 4.45 23.83
C SER A 612 15.83 3.75 24.69
N LEU A 613 15.90 3.96 26.00
CA LEU A 613 14.93 3.43 26.99
C LEU A 613 13.69 4.34 27.15
N GLN A 614 13.68 5.50 26.49
CA GLN A 614 12.54 6.43 26.50
C GLN A 614 11.48 6.02 25.48
N THR A 615 10.72 5.00 25.82
CA THR A 615 9.58 4.51 25.04
C THR A 615 8.27 4.94 25.70
N TYR A 616 7.41 5.65 24.96
CA TYR A 616 6.19 6.25 25.53
C TYR A 616 4.88 5.60 25.04
N LEU A 617 4.85 5.12 23.81
CA LEU A 617 3.63 4.60 23.18
C LEU A 617 3.97 3.46 22.24
N MET A 618 3.03 2.53 22.11
CA MET A 618 3.19 1.34 21.30
C MET A 618 1.94 0.99 20.52
N ALA A 619 2.12 0.21 19.47
CA ALA A 619 1.04 -0.49 18.78
C ALA A 619 1.50 -1.91 18.42
N THR A 620 0.58 -2.85 18.43
CA THR A 620 0.84 -4.26 18.14
C THR A 620 0.15 -4.68 16.85
N GLY A 621 0.84 -5.47 16.03
CA GLY A 621 0.29 -6.07 14.82
C GLY A 621 -0.26 -7.47 15.07
N SER A 622 -1.19 -7.90 14.22
CA SER A 622 -1.70 -9.28 14.21
C SER A 622 -0.62 -10.31 13.87
N ASP A 623 0.43 -9.88 13.17
CA ASP A 623 1.65 -10.66 12.87
C ASP A 623 2.58 -10.84 14.10
N GLY A 624 2.22 -10.26 15.25
CA GLY A 624 3.03 -10.29 16.47
C GLY A 624 4.09 -9.19 16.54
N SER A 625 4.12 -8.27 15.57
CA SER A 625 5.01 -7.12 15.63
C SER A 625 4.62 -6.15 16.74
N VAL A 626 5.62 -5.50 17.33
CA VAL A 626 5.46 -4.41 18.31
C VAL A 626 6.16 -3.18 17.76
N TRP A 627 5.41 -2.11 17.56
CA TRP A 627 5.91 -0.82 17.10
C TRP A 627 5.95 0.15 18.27
N LEU A 628 7.06 0.87 18.40
CA LEU A 628 7.36 1.72 19.56
C LEU A 628 7.82 3.07 19.06
N PHE A 629 7.26 4.15 19.60
CA PHE A 629 7.92 5.44 19.50
C PHE A 629 8.99 5.55 20.59
N THR A 630 10.22 5.81 20.16
CA THR A 630 11.36 6.05 21.03
C THR A 630 11.74 7.53 20.96
N TYR A 631 11.56 8.26 22.05
CA TYR A 631 11.67 9.73 22.06
C TYR A 631 13.07 10.20 21.65
N GLY A 632 13.12 11.12 20.69
CA GLY A 632 14.38 11.64 20.12
C GLY A 632 15.09 10.67 19.18
N HIS A 633 14.55 9.47 18.95
CA HIS A 633 15.16 8.46 18.09
C HIS A 633 14.26 7.99 16.96
N GLY A 634 12.93 8.10 17.05
CA GLY A 634 12.00 7.74 15.97
C GLY A 634 11.17 6.52 16.35
N ILE A 635 10.94 5.61 15.40
CA ILE A 635 10.08 4.44 15.59
C ILE A 635 10.93 3.18 15.53
N THR A 636 10.67 2.24 16.42
CA THR A 636 11.35 0.94 16.47
C THR A 636 10.32 -0.17 16.33
N LYS A 637 10.53 -1.09 15.40
CA LYS A 637 9.74 -2.32 15.23
C LYS A 637 10.48 -3.49 15.84
N TYR A 638 9.78 -4.31 16.61
CA TYR A 638 10.19 -5.66 17.00
C TYR A 638 9.29 -6.66 16.29
N ASP A 639 9.83 -7.57 15.48
CA ASP A 639 9.05 -8.57 14.72
C ASP A 639 8.85 -9.91 15.46
N GLY A 640 9.23 -9.96 16.74
CA GLY A 640 9.26 -11.19 17.54
C GLY A 640 10.63 -11.88 17.56
N THR A 641 11.53 -11.54 16.64
CA THR A 641 12.89 -12.09 16.56
C THR A 641 13.98 -11.03 16.37
N SER A 642 13.68 -9.95 15.67
CA SER A 642 14.62 -8.93 15.23
C SER A 642 14.07 -7.52 15.50
N TRP A 643 14.97 -6.55 15.55
CA TRP A 643 14.69 -5.15 15.82
C TRP A 643 15.06 -4.31 14.61
N THR A 644 14.11 -3.54 14.10
CA THR A 644 14.31 -2.59 13.01
C THR A 644 14.06 -1.18 13.50
N HIS A 645 15.03 -0.30 13.31
CA HIS A 645 14.96 1.07 13.77
C HIS A 645 14.80 2.04 12.59
N TYR A 646 13.80 2.90 12.69
CA TYR A 646 13.49 3.96 11.74
C TYR A 646 13.81 5.31 12.40
N PRO A 647 14.92 5.96 12.02
CA PRO A 647 15.39 7.19 12.66
C PRO A 647 14.51 8.41 12.29
N ILE A 648 14.54 9.44 13.14
CA ILE A 648 13.94 10.75 12.84
C ILE A 648 14.63 11.38 11.63
N SER A 649 13.86 12.00 10.74
CA SER A 649 14.37 12.82 9.63
C SER A 649 13.77 14.23 9.68
N ASP A 650 14.62 15.25 9.58
CA ASP A 650 14.22 16.67 9.60
C ASP A 650 13.75 17.19 8.23
N SER A 651 13.81 16.36 7.18
CA SER A 651 13.36 16.74 5.85
C SER A 651 11.93 16.21 5.64
N PHE A 652 10.98 17.12 5.40
CA PHE A 652 9.60 16.83 4.92
C PHE A 652 9.54 16.07 3.57
N SER A 653 10.70 15.68 3.07
CA SER A 653 10.97 15.36 1.68
C SER A 653 11.67 13.99 1.55
N GLN A 654 11.91 13.33 2.68
CA GLN A 654 12.26 11.92 2.74
C GLN A 654 11.23 11.20 3.59
N GLN A 655 10.98 9.95 3.22
CA GLN A 655 10.62 8.93 4.18
C GLN A 655 11.42 9.09 5.48
N GLY A 656 10.73 9.43 6.55
CA GLY A 656 11.34 10.03 7.72
C GLY A 656 10.41 9.99 8.92
N VAL A 657 10.82 9.31 9.98
CA VAL A 657 9.92 9.17 11.12
C VAL A 657 9.63 10.54 11.73
N PRO A 658 8.37 10.83 12.10
CA PRO A 658 8.05 12.10 12.68
C PRO A 658 8.84 12.38 13.95
N SER A 659 9.27 13.63 14.12
CA SER A 659 10.07 14.05 15.29
C SER A 659 9.33 13.86 16.61
N TYR A 660 8.00 13.90 16.57
CA TYR A 660 7.14 13.61 17.70
C TYR A 660 5.88 12.87 17.24
N VAL A 661 5.65 11.68 17.79
CA VAL A 661 4.48 10.85 17.52
C VAL A 661 3.54 10.93 18.72
N TYR A 662 2.27 11.21 18.48
CA TYR A 662 1.25 11.30 19.51
C TYR A 662 0.52 9.98 19.73
N ALA A 663 0.33 9.19 18.66
CA ALA A 663 -0.36 7.91 18.71
C ALA A 663 0.06 7.00 17.56
N LEU A 664 0.01 5.69 17.78
CA LEU A 664 0.30 4.64 16.79
C LEU A 664 -0.87 3.66 16.70
N ALA A 665 -1.12 3.14 15.51
CA ALA A 665 -2.00 1.99 15.29
C ALA A 665 -1.46 1.14 14.14
N VAL A 666 -1.71 -0.17 14.17
CA VAL A 666 -1.39 -1.08 13.06
C VAL A 666 -2.70 -1.53 12.43
N GLY A 667 -2.83 -1.36 11.12
CA GLY A 667 -3.99 -1.81 10.36
C GLY A 667 -3.98 -3.32 10.08
N PRO A 668 -5.09 -3.87 9.57
CA PRO A 668 -5.24 -5.31 9.32
C PRO A 668 -4.24 -5.86 8.29
N SER A 669 -3.73 -5.02 7.39
CA SER A 669 -2.68 -5.37 6.40
C SER A 669 -1.26 -5.35 6.98
N GLY A 670 -1.07 -5.04 8.28
CA GLY A 670 0.24 -4.83 8.89
C GLY A 670 0.81 -3.43 8.68
N THR A 671 0.06 -2.55 8.00
CA THR A 671 0.41 -1.14 7.76
C THR A 671 0.43 -0.37 9.08
N LEU A 672 1.53 0.33 9.36
CA LEU A 672 1.61 1.21 10.53
C LEU A 672 1.02 2.58 10.19
N TRP A 673 0.20 3.10 11.08
CA TRP A 673 -0.28 4.47 11.07
C TRP A 673 0.22 5.22 12.30
N ALA A 674 0.72 6.43 12.09
CA ALA A 674 1.27 7.28 13.12
C ALA A 674 0.69 8.69 13.00
N VAL A 675 0.13 9.19 14.10
CA VAL A 675 -0.24 10.60 14.22
C VAL A 675 0.95 11.35 14.77
N SER A 676 1.34 12.43 14.13
CA SER A 676 2.53 13.18 14.50
C SER A 676 2.38 14.69 14.48
N SER A 677 3.42 15.39 14.93
CA SER A 677 3.55 16.85 14.80
C SER A 677 3.44 17.34 13.36
N ASN A 678 3.69 16.47 12.37
CA ASN A 678 3.64 16.77 10.94
C ASN A 678 2.38 16.20 10.25
N GLY A 679 1.39 15.74 11.01
CA GLY A 679 0.16 15.13 10.48
C GLY A 679 0.15 13.60 10.58
N LEU A 680 -0.78 12.97 9.86
CA LEU A 680 -0.89 11.52 9.76
C LEU A 680 0.18 10.99 8.82
N VAL A 681 0.79 9.89 9.20
CA VAL A 681 1.79 9.18 8.40
C VAL A 681 1.43 7.71 8.37
N ARG A 682 1.58 7.11 7.19
CA ARG A 682 1.39 5.68 6.92
C ARG A 682 2.75 5.07 6.57
N PHE A 683 3.02 3.86 7.04
CA PHE A 683 4.14 3.05 6.58
C PHE A 683 3.63 1.67 6.14
N ASP A 684 3.81 1.34 4.87
CA ASP A 684 3.31 0.09 4.27
C ASP A 684 4.27 -1.11 4.39
N GLY A 685 5.42 -0.90 5.05
CA GLY A 685 6.49 -1.89 5.15
C GLY A 685 7.70 -1.56 4.27
N SER A 686 7.52 -0.72 3.25
CA SER A 686 8.56 -0.21 2.37
C SER A 686 8.67 1.30 2.39
N GLU A 687 7.53 2.00 2.31
CA GLU A 687 7.48 3.44 2.09
C GLU A 687 6.66 4.18 3.14
N TRP A 688 7.05 5.43 3.43
CA TRP A 688 6.33 6.35 4.30
C TRP A 688 5.51 7.35 3.47
N THR A 689 4.21 7.43 3.72
CA THR A 689 3.29 8.37 3.07
C THR A 689 2.77 9.38 4.09
N TYR A 690 2.89 10.69 3.78
CA TYR A 690 2.43 11.79 4.63
C TYR A 690 1.12 12.37 4.09
N PHE A 691 0.20 12.64 5.00
CA PHE A 691 -1.08 13.25 4.66
C PHE A 691 -1.09 14.70 5.14
N GLU A 692 -0.78 15.63 4.23
CA GLU A 692 -0.69 17.08 4.52
C GLU A 692 -2.01 17.68 5.01
N ASP A 693 -3.14 17.09 4.62
CA ASP A 693 -4.49 17.55 4.99
C ASP A 693 -4.95 17.07 6.38
N THR A 694 -4.05 16.47 7.18
CA THR A 694 -4.41 15.98 8.51
C THR A 694 -4.46 17.14 9.52
N PRO A 695 -5.55 17.30 10.28
CA PRO A 695 -5.58 18.30 11.34
C PRO A 695 -4.56 18.01 12.45
N THR A 696 -4.02 19.08 13.03
CA THR A 696 -2.90 19.04 13.98
C THR A 696 -3.30 18.68 15.41
N ASN A 697 -4.60 18.62 15.71
CA ASN A 697 -5.14 18.45 17.05
C ASN A 697 -5.69 17.03 17.30
N VAL A 698 -4.96 16.01 16.87
CA VAL A 698 -5.33 14.60 17.01
C VAL A 698 -4.64 13.99 18.23
N GLY A 699 -5.42 13.36 19.12
CA GLY A 699 -4.95 12.77 20.37
C GLY A 699 -5.02 11.25 20.42
N SER A 700 -5.74 10.60 19.50
CA SER A 700 -5.85 9.14 19.43
C SER A 700 -6.08 8.66 18.00
N ILE A 701 -5.71 7.41 17.74
CA ILE A 701 -5.88 6.73 16.45
C ILE A 701 -6.34 5.30 16.68
N ALA A 702 -7.24 4.83 15.82
CA ALA A 702 -7.55 3.41 15.65
C ALA A 702 -7.68 3.11 14.15
N VAL A 703 -7.38 1.88 13.75
CA VAL A 703 -7.64 1.39 12.40
C VAL A 703 -8.63 0.25 12.52
N ASP A 704 -9.75 0.35 11.81
CA ASP A 704 -10.76 -0.69 11.84
C ASP A 704 -10.40 -1.89 10.96
N CYS A 705 -11.17 -2.96 11.09
CA CYS A 705 -11.01 -4.20 10.31
C CYS A 705 -11.15 -4.02 8.79
N HIS A 706 -11.74 -2.91 8.31
CA HIS A 706 -11.84 -2.55 6.90
C HIS A 706 -10.67 -1.64 6.44
N GLY A 707 -9.77 -1.29 7.35
CA GLY A 707 -8.63 -0.41 7.10
C GLY A 707 -8.96 1.08 7.18
N ASN A 708 -10.16 1.48 7.60
CA ASN A 708 -10.45 2.89 7.80
C ASN A 708 -9.69 3.41 9.02
N VAL A 709 -9.17 4.63 8.90
CA VAL A 709 -8.38 5.26 9.96
C VAL A 709 -9.24 6.25 10.72
N TRP A 710 -9.47 5.97 12.00
CA TRP A 710 -10.28 6.76 12.92
C TRP A 710 -9.37 7.61 13.80
N LEU A 711 -9.49 8.94 13.71
CA LEU A 711 -8.71 9.90 14.47
C LEU A 711 -9.59 10.61 15.49
N GLY A 712 -9.23 10.51 16.76
CA GLY A 712 -9.85 11.27 17.84
C GLY A 712 -9.18 12.62 17.98
N THR A 713 -9.98 13.69 17.92
CA THR A 713 -9.46 15.07 17.99
C THR A 713 -9.67 15.67 19.37
N SER A 714 -8.93 16.74 19.67
CA SER A 714 -9.06 17.45 20.94
C SER A 714 -10.32 18.31 21.05
N GLU A 715 -10.97 18.68 19.94
CA GLU A 715 -12.12 19.61 19.96
C GLU A 715 -13.18 19.32 18.89
N GLN A 716 -12.81 18.65 17.79
CA GLN A 716 -13.60 18.55 16.57
C GLN A 716 -14.33 17.20 16.41
N GLY A 717 -14.33 16.36 17.45
CA GLY A 717 -14.89 15.01 17.41
C GLY A 717 -13.95 14.01 16.75
N VAL A 718 -14.49 13.21 15.83
CA VAL A 718 -13.80 12.11 15.15
C VAL A 718 -13.69 12.40 13.67
N LEU A 719 -12.51 12.11 13.11
CA LEU A 719 -12.28 12.12 11.67
C LEU A 719 -12.01 10.70 11.20
N VAL A 720 -12.61 10.32 10.09
CA VAL A 720 -12.47 8.98 9.51
C VAL A 720 -11.94 9.13 8.10
N ARG A 721 -10.77 8.55 7.85
CA ARG A 721 -10.25 8.38 6.50
C ARG A 721 -10.65 7.01 5.98
N ARG A 722 -11.36 6.98 4.86
CA ARG A 722 -11.74 5.71 4.22
C ARG A 722 -10.51 4.98 3.70
N SER A 723 -10.48 3.66 3.85
CA SER A 723 -9.42 2.83 3.30
C SER A 723 -9.33 3.01 1.79
N ASP A 724 -8.13 3.25 1.29
CA ASP A 724 -7.76 3.27 -0.12
C ASP A 724 -6.88 2.07 -0.51
N ASP A 725 -6.78 1.08 0.37
CA ASP A 725 -6.01 -0.13 0.11
C ASP A 725 -6.66 -0.92 -1.04
N PRO A 726 -5.90 -1.20 -2.12
CA PRO A 726 -6.44 -1.93 -3.25
C PRO A 726 -6.50 -3.43 -3.01
N TYR A 727 -7.55 -4.06 -3.49
CA TYR A 727 -7.67 -5.51 -3.62
C TYR A 727 -7.05 -5.95 -4.95
N LEU A 728 -6.05 -6.85 -4.89
CA LEU A 728 -5.31 -7.32 -6.05
C LEU A 728 -5.94 -8.58 -6.66
N VAL A 729 -6.36 -8.50 -7.92
CA VAL A 729 -6.92 -9.62 -8.68
C VAL A 729 -5.78 -10.43 -9.27
N THR A 730 -5.44 -11.56 -8.63
CA THR A 730 -4.32 -12.43 -9.05
C THR A 730 -4.69 -13.89 -9.17
N GLU A 731 -5.83 -14.33 -8.65
CA GLU A 731 -6.24 -15.72 -8.75
C GLU A 731 -6.66 -16.06 -10.20
N ASP A 732 -6.27 -17.25 -10.68
CA ASP A 732 -6.57 -17.74 -12.03
C ASP A 732 -6.28 -16.76 -13.20
N GLY A 733 -5.34 -15.83 -13.00
CA GLY A 733 -4.89 -14.86 -14.00
C GLY A 733 -4.37 -15.53 -15.27
N ARG A 734 -4.96 -15.20 -16.42
CA ARG A 734 -4.52 -15.71 -17.73
C ARG A 734 -5.04 -14.88 -18.89
N TRP A 735 -4.27 -14.87 -19.98
CA TRP A 735 -4.73 -14.45 -21.30
C TRP A 735 -5.69 -15.50 -21.89
N LEU A 736 -6.86 -15.06 -22.34
CA LEU A 736 -7.82 -15.88 -23.10
C LEU A 736 -7.52 -15.82 -24.61
N ASP A 737 -7.10 -14.64 -25.07
CA ASP A 737 -6.60 -14.35 -26.41
C ASP A 737 -5.64 -13.14 -26.33
N ASP A 738 -5.20 -12.59 -27.46
CA ASP A 738 -4.27 -11.46 -27.52
C ASP A 738 -4.90 -10.11 -27.15
N HIS A 739 -6.21 -10.04 -26.92
CA HIS A 739 -6.93 -8.82 -26.53
C HIS A 739 -7.61 -8.94 -25.16
N THR A 740 -7.64 -10.13 -24.56
CA THR A 740 -8.47 -10.40 -23.39
C THR A 740 -7.69 -11.13 -22.31
N TRP A 741 -7.60 -10.51 -21.14
CA TRP A 741 -7.09 -11.12 -19.92
C TRP A 741 -8.22 -11.38 -18.93
N GLN A 742 -8.12 -12.45 -18.14
CA GLN A 742 -9.09 -12.79 -17.11
C GLN A 742 -8.39 -13.18 -15.82
N GLY A 743 -8.94 -12.72 -14.70
CA GLY A 743 -8.55 -13.15 -13.36
C GLY A 743 -9.76 -13.19 -12.43
N THR A 744 -9.57 -13.75 -11.24
CA THR A 744 -10.62 -13.91 -10.25
C THR A 744 -10.21 -13.31 -8.90
N TYR A 745 -11.22 -12.95 -8.13
CA TYR A 745 -11.08 -12.52 -6.75
C TYR A 745 -12.27 -13.04 -5.95
N GLU A 746 -12.03 -13.59 -4.78
CA GLU A 746 -13.10 -14.12 -3.93
C GLU A 746 -13.65 -13.03 -3.00
N VAL A 747 -14.79 -12.45 -3.36
CA VAL A 747 -15.46 -11.39 -2.59
C VAL A 747 -16.09 -12.00 -1.34
N THR A 748 -15.71 -11.46 -0.18
CA THR A 748 -16.16 -11.87 1.14
C THR A 748 -17.03 -10.79 1.79
N SER A 749 -17.75 -11.12 2.86
CA SER A 749 -18.49 -10.12 3.65
C SER A 749 -17.60 -9.08 4.32
N LEU A 750 -16.30 -9.34 4.39
CA LEU A 750 -15.26 -8.43 4.89
C LEU A 750 -14.96 -7.27 3.95
N ILE A 751 -15.32 -7.37 2.67
CA ILE A 751 -15.12 -6.27 1.73
C ILE A 751 -16.28 -5.32 1.86
N GLN A 752 -16.00 -4.12 2.39
CA GLN A 752 -17.03 -3.11 2.63
C GLN A 752 -17.92 -2.93 1.39
N ARG A 753 -19.23 -2.85 1.58
CA ARG A 753 -20.17 -2.53 0.50
C ARG A 753 -19.91 -1.12 -0.03
N GLY A 754 -20.08 -0.94 -1.33
CA GLY A 754 -19.91 0.35 -1.97
C GLY A 754 -19.55 0.24 -3.45
N GLU A 755 -19.40 1.39 -4.09
CA GLU A 755 -18.86 1.48 -5.43
C GLU A 755 -17.35 1.28 -5.38
N TYR A 756 -16.84 0.39 -6.23
CA TYR A 756 -15.42 0.09 -6.38
C TYR A 756 -14.96 0.50 -7.77
N VAL A 757 -13.73 1.01 -7.84
CA VAL A 757 -13.05 1.36 -9.09
C VAL A 757 -12.02 0.30 -9.41
N ALA A 758 -12.11 -0.31 -10.58
CA ALA A 758 -11.11 -1.22 -11.12
C ALA A 758 -10.03 -0.41 -11.85
N THR A 759 -8.78 -0.66 -11.49
CA THR A 759 -7.59 -0.08 -12.12
C THR A 759 -6.78 -1.17 -12.81
N VAL A 760 -6.50 -0.99 -14.10
CA VAL A 760 -5.62 -1.86 -14.87
C VAL A 760 -4.35 -1.10 -15.22
N SER A 761 -3.20 -1.72 -14.99
CA SER A 761 -1.85 -1.16 -15.20
C SER A 761 -0.88 -2.27 -15.60
N ASN A 762 0.40 -1.94 -15.87
CA ASN A 762 1.43 -2.93 -16.19
C ASN A 762 1.04 -3.83 -17.38
N ALA A 763 0.45 -3.25 -18.42
CA ALA A 763 0.01 -3.98 -19.61
C ALA A 763 0.70 -3.38 -20.82
N TYR A 764 1.34 -4.20 -21.65
CA TYR A 764 2.18 -3.76 -22.75
C TYR A 764 1.60 -4.19 -24.10
N GLY A 765 1.59 -3.29 -25.07
CA GLY A 765 1.30 -3.65 -26.46
C GLY A 765 2.43 -4.49 -27.07
N GLN A 766 2.18 -5.14 -28.22
CA GLN A 766 3.22 -5.91 -28.94
C GLN A 766 4.44 -5.07 -29.39
N ASN A 767 4.29 -3.75 -29.43
CA ASN A 767 5.34 -2.78 -29.70
C ASN A 767 6.20 -2.44 -28.47
N GLY A 768 5.93 -3.05 -27.32
CA GLY A 768 6.65 -2.81 -26.05
C GLY A 768 6.22 -1.55 -25.30
N LEU A 769 5.21 -0.82 -25.78
CA LEU A 769 4.70 0.36 -25.07
C LEU A 769 3.72 -0.04 -23.97
N GLU A 770 3.94 0.53 -22.78
CA GLU A 770 3.00 0.39 -21.68
C GLU A 770 1.74 1.20 -21.95
N MET A 771 0.60 0.55 -21.76
CA MET A 771 -0.69 1.21 -21.64
C MET A 771 -0.72 2.08 -20.37
N PRO A 772 -1.26 3.31 -20.41
CA PRO A 772 -1.49 4.09 -19.20
C PRO A 772 -2.35 3.33 -18.20
N ALA A 773 -2.04 3.45 -16.90
CA ALA A 773 -2.96 3.00 -15.88
C ALA A 773 -4.34 3.64 -16.08
N ASP A 774 -5.39 2.81 -16.13
CA ASP A 774 -6.77 3.24 -16.40
C ASP A 774 -7.69 2.77 -15.27
N SER A 775 -8.39 3.73 -14.67
CA SER A 775 -9.27 3.58 -13.51
C SER A 775 -10.71 4.07 -13.80
N ARG A 776 -11.16 4.01 -15.06
CA ARG A 776 -12.49 4.53 -15.45
C ARG A 776 -13.65 3.56 -15.22
N PHE A 777 -13.38 2.29 -14.90
CA PHE A 777 -14.41 1.27 -14.75
C PHE A 777 -14.77 1.08 -13.28
N SER A 778 -16.05 1.19 -12.95
CA SER A 778 -16.56 0.93 -11.61
C SER A 778 -17.61 -0.19 -11.59
N PHE A 779 -17.81 -0.78 -10.40
CA PHE A 779 -18.83 -1.78 -10.12
C PHE A 779 -19.26 -1.70 -8.65
N LEU A 780 -20.50 -2.07 -8.35
CA LEU A 780 -21.01 -2.14 -6.98
C LEU A 780 -20.70 -3.49 -6.34
N ILE A 781 -20.24 -3.48 -5.09
CA ILE A 781 -20.24 -4.64 -4.20
C ILE A 781 -21.39 -4.49 -3.21
N ASP A 782 -22.32 -5.45 -3.19
CA ASP A 782 -23.44 -5.49 -2.24
C ASP A 782 -23.95 -6.91 -2.00
N TYR A 783 -24.46 -7.17 -0.79
CA TYR A 783 -24.87 -8.51 -0.34
C TYR A 783 -25.88 -8.50 0.80
N PRO A 784 -26.62 -9.59 1.08
CA PRO A 784 -27.57 -9.61 2.19
C PRO A 784 -26.88 -9.77 3.55
N GLY A 785 -27.22 -8.91 4.53
CA GLY A 785 -26.76 -9.02 5.93
C GLY A 785 -25.34 -8.51 6.22
N THR A 786 -25.05 -8.21 7.49
CA THR A 786 -23.66 -8.05 7.98
C THR A 786 -23.18 -9.41 8.48
N ILE A 787 -21.92 -9.74 8.20
CA ILE A 787 -21.26 -10.88 8.83
C ILE A 787 -20.01 -10.27 9.46
N ASP A 788 -20.07 -10.11 10.78
CA ASP A 788 -19.07 -9.42 11.58
C ASP A 788 -18.11 -10.44 12.20
N ASP A 789 -17.48 -11.27 11.36
CA ASP A 789 -16.48 -12.27 11.77
C ASP A 789 -15.19 -12.04 10.97
N PHE A 790 -14.17 -11.51 11.63
CA PHE A 790 -12.89 -11.10 11.03
C PHE A 790 -11.76 -12.10 11.25
N THR A 791 -12.04 -13.24 11.88
CA THR A 791 -11.00 -14.22 12.21
C THR A 791 -11.17 -15.48 11.40
N ALA A 792 -10.07 -16.05 10.91
CA ALA A 792 -10.14 -17.36 10.27
C ALA A 792 -10.43 -18.44 11.32
N PRO A 793 -11.17 -19.50 10.95
CA PRO A 793 -11.39 -20.61 11.87
C PRO A 793 -10.06 -21.30 12.23
N PRO A 794 -9.97 -21.98 13.39
CA PRO A 794 -8.85 -22.85 13.69
C PRO A 794 -8.62 -23.93 12.61
N PRO A 795 -7.39 -24.45 12.44
CA PRO A 795 -7.11 -25.56 11.53
C PRO A 795 -8.03 -26.77 11.81
N PRO A 796 -8.59 -27.44 10.78
CA PRO A 796 -9.53 -28.53 11.01
C PRO A 796 -8.84 -29.72 11.70
N SER A 797 -9.52 -30.45 12.57
CA SER A 797 -9.06 -31.78 12.93
C SER A 797 -9.29 -32.72 11.75
N ALA A 798 -8.27 -33.44 11.27
CA ALA A 798 -8.37 -34.26 10.07
C ALA A 798 -7.85 -35.69 10.28
N TYR A 799 -8.40 -36.62 9.51
CA TYR A 799 -8.00 -38.02 9.45
C TYR A 799 -8.03 -38.51 7.99
N ALA A 800 -7.04 -39.31 7.58
CA ALA A 800 -6.97 -39.91 6.25
C ALA A 800 -6.40 -41.34 6.29
N SER A 801 -6.91 -42.20 5.41
CA SER A 801 -6.43 -43.57 5.16
C SER A 801 -6.77 -44.04 3.74
N SER A 802 -6.45 -45.29 3.40
CA SER A 802 -7.04 -45.94 2.22
C SER A 802 -8.53 -46.24 2.41
N LEU A 803 -9.21 -46.82 1.39
CA LEU A 803 -10.69 -46.98 1.34
C LEU A 803 -11.38 -48.08 2.18
N ALA A 804 -11.60 -49.32 1.76
CA ALA A 804 -11.83 -50.54 2.59
C ALA A 804 -11.73 -51.74 1.66
N ASP A 805 -12.41 -51.51 0.55
CA ASP A 805 -12.51 -52.21 -0.69
C ASP A 805 -11.47 -51.77 -1.74
N ASP A 806 -10.91 -50.56 -1.63
CA ASP A 806 -9.88 -50.05 -2.56
C ASP A 806 -8.59 -49.57 -1.83
N PRO A 807 -7.50 -50.37 -1.81
CA PRO A 807 -6.22 -49.96 -1.22
C PRO A 807 -5.50 -48.85 -2.03
N ALA A 808 -5.93 -48.59 -3.26
CA ALA A 808 -5.44 -47.50 -4.10
C ALA A 808 -6.34 -46.24 -4.04
N GLY A 809 -7.36 -46.24 -3.18
CA GLY A 809 -8.26 -45.12 -2.93
C GLY A 809 -7.96 -44.38 -1.62
N LEU A 810 -8.69 -43.29 -1.39
CA LEU A 810 -8.61 -42.40 -0.23
C LEU A 810 -9.94 -42.40 0.53
N TYR A 811 -9.85 -42.59 1.84
CA TYR A 811 -10.87 -42.21 2.81
C TYR A 811 -10.34 -41.06 3.66
N ALA A 812 -11.09 -39.97 3.79
CA ALA A 812 -10.74 -38.88 4.69
C ALA A 812 -11.99 -38.33 5.40
N ARG A 813 -11.82 -37.85 6.62
CA ARG A 813 -12.86 -37.14 7.38
C ARG A 813 -12.21 -36.03 8.19
N TRP A 814 -12.93 -34.95 8.38
CA TRP A 814 -12.46 -33.80 9.16
C TRP A 814 -13.59 -33.16 9.97
N SER A 815 -13.22 -32.30 10.91
CA SER A 815 -14.14 -31.48 11.69
C SER A 815 -13.50 -30.12 11.97
N ALA A 816 -14.27 -29.05 11.79
CA ALA A 816 -13.92 -27.70 12.17
C ALA A 816 -15.14 -27.03 12.83
N ALA A 817 -14.88 -26.04 13.67
CA ALA A 817 -15.85 -25.06 14.13
C ALA A 817 -15.15 -23.71 14.13
N ASP A 818 -15.95 -22.66 14.00
CA ASP A 818 -15.52 -21.29 14.19
C ASP A 818 -16.20 -20.76 15.47
N PRO A 819 -15.48 -20.04 16.37
CA PRO A 819 -16.09 -19.51 17.58
C PRO A 819 -17.08 -18.36 17.32
N GLN A 820 -16.94 -17.64 16.21
CA GLN A 820 -17.72 -16.44 15.90
C GLN A 820 -18.79 -16.67 14.82
N SER A 821 -18.63 -17.68 13.97
CA SER A 821 -19.62 -18.03 12.94
C SER A 821 -19.71 -19.53 12.64
N ALA A 822 -20.46 -19.93 11.60
CA ALA A 822 -20.49 -21.33 11.18
C ALA A 822 -19.41 -21.61 10.12
N ILE A 823 -19.06 -22.90 9.96
CA ILE A 823 -18.24 -23.34 8.84
C ILE A 823 -19.11 -23.46 7.58
N SER A 824 -18.82 -22.63 6.59
CA SER A 824 -19.54 -22.53 5.32
C SER A 824 -19.02 -23.49 4.25
N LEU A 825 -17.71 -23.80 4.25
CA LEU A 825 -17.08 -24.57 3.18
C LEU A 825 -15.79 -25.28 3.61
N TYR A 826 -15.37 -26.29 2.85
CA TYR A 826 -14.04 -26.92 2.96
C TYR A 826 -13.32 -26.93 1.61
N ARG A 827 -11.99 -26.94 1.64
CA ARG A 827 -11.11 -27.27 0.51
C ARG A 827 -10.19 -28.40 0.92
N TYR A 828 -9.96 -29.37 0.04
CA TYR A 828 -9.03 -30.47 0.27
C TYR A 828 -8.09 -30.70 -0.93
N SER A 829 -6.94 -31.29 -0.68
CA SER A 829 -5.99 -31.72 -1.71
C SER A 829 -5.27 -33.01 -1.31
N LEU A 830 -4.69 -33.68 -2.30
CA LEU A 830 -3.88 -34.89 -2.10
C LEU A 830 -2.59 -34.79 -2.91
N GLY A 831 -1.46 -35.08 -2.27
CA GLY A 831 -0.17 -35.08 -2.93
C GLY A 831 0.77 -36.20 -2.55
N SER A 832 1.79 -36.36 -3.39
CA SER A 832 2.90 -37.31 -3.22
C SER A 832 4.00 -36.82 -2.27
N ALA A 833 3.91 -35.58 -1.78
CA ALA A 833 4.81 -34.95 -0.83
C ALA A 833 4.04 -34.00 0.11
N PRO A 834 4.62 -33.60 1.27
CA PRO A 834 4.03 -32.57 2.13
C PRO A 834 3.70 -31.30 1.33
N GLY A 835 2.45 -30.86 1.36
CA GLY A 835 1.97 -29.63 0.73
C GLY A 835 1.69 -29.73 -0.77
N ALA A 836 2.03 -30.85 -1.41
CA ALA A 836 1.75 -31.07 -2.82
C ALA A 836 0.25 -31.34 -3.06
N ALA A 837 -0.23 -30.94 -4.24
CA ALA A 837 -1.59 -31.18 -4.73
C ALA A 837 -1.57 -31.82 -6.13
N ASP A 838 -0.56 -32.66 -6.40
CA ASP A 838 -0.25 -33.26 -7.70
C ASP A 838 -1.13 -34.47 -8.06
N ILE A 839 -1.83 -35.04 -7.08
CA ILE A 839 -2.75 -36.17 -7.30
C ILE A 839 -4.19 -35.67 -7.34
N VAL A 840 -4.57 -34.84 -6.37
CA VAL A 840 -5.84 -34.11 -6.36
C VAL A 840 -5.53 -32.65 -6.06
N ALA A 841 -5.79 -31.78 -7.05
CA ALA A 841 -5.72 -30.34 -6.90
C ALA A 841 -6.70 -29.85 -5.82
N TRP A 842 -6.48 -28.66 -5.26
CA TRP A 842 -7.38 -28.08 -4.27
C TRP A 842 -8.82 -28.05 -4.78
N THR A 843 -9.68 -28.84 -4.14
CA THR A 843 -11.07 -29.07 -4.54
C THR A 843 -11.99 -28.61 -3.42
N GLN A 844 -13.01 -27.80 -3.76
CA GLN A 844 -14.03 -27.35 -2.81
C GLN A 844 -15.08 -28.45 -2.53
N THR A 845 -15.55 -28.52 -1.29
CA THR A 845 -16.65 -29.40 -0.88
C THR A 845 -17.40 -28.82 0.31
N GLY A 846 -18.69 -29.09 0.41
CA GLY A 846 -19.50 -28.83 1.62
C GLY A 846 -19.51 -30.02 2.58
N ASP A 847 -19.04 -31.18 2.15
CA ASP A 847 -19.00 -32.39 2.97
C ASP A 847 -17.82 -32.35 3.95
N ALA A 848 -17.99 -32.97 5.13
CA ALA A 848 -16.92 -33.16 6.12
C ALA A 848 -16.20 -34.52 5.99
N GLU A 849 -16.50 -35.26 4.91
CA GLU A 849 -15.99 -36.61 4.64
C GLU A 849 -15.80 -36.79 3.12
N LEU A 850 -14.76 -37.55 2.76
CA LEU A 850 -14.44 -37.91 1.38
C LEU A 850 -14.19 -39.42 1.27
N ARG A 851 -14.79 -40.03 0.25
CA ARG A 851 -14.52 -41.40 -0.20
C ARG A 851 -14.25 -41.39 -1.69
N GLN A 852 -13.01 -41.64 -2.09
CA GLN A 852 -12.61 -41.57 -3.49
C GLN A 852 -11.71 -42.75 -3.88
N GLY A 853 -12.24 -43.63 -4.74
CA GLY A 853 -11.48 -44.73 -5.33
C GLY A 853 -10.80 -44.34 -6.64
N GLY A 854 -9.98 -45.24 -7.19
CA GLY A 854 -9.41 -45.07 -8.53
C GLY A 854 -8.37 -43.96 -8.66
N LEU A 855 -7.76 -43.53 -7.55
CA LEU A 855 -6.69 -42.52 -7.52
C LEU A 855 -5.32 -43.06 -7.96
N GLY A 856 -5.21 -44.37 -8.21
CA GLY A 856 -3.96 -45.00 -8.66
C GLY A 856 -2.85 -45.00 -7.62
N LEU A 857 -3.18 -44.88 -6.33
CA LEU A 857 -2.20 -44.86 -5.25
C LEU A 857 -1.45 -46.19 -5.17
N SER A 858 -0.15 -46.13 -4.94
CA SER A 858 0.71 -47.31 -4.86
C SER A 858 0.77 -47.84 -3.43
N ALA A 859 0.25 -49.05 -3.20
CA ALA A 859 0.25 -49.68 -1.88
C ALA A 859 1.66 -49.72 -1.25
N GLY A 860 1.75 -49.38 0.03
CA GLY A 860 3.01 -49.22 0.78
C GLY A 860 3.65 -47.83 0.67
N THR A 861 3.11 -46.94 -0.16
CA THR A 861 3.63 -45.58 -0.36
C THR A 861 2.93 -44.58 0.56
N ARG A 862 3.67 -43.58 1.05
CA ARG A 862 3.13 -42.50 1.86
C ARG A 862 2.56 -41.38 0.98
N TYR A 863 1.40 -40.88 1.35
CA TYR A 863 0.75 -39.71 0.74
C TYR A 863 0.32 -38.70 1.79
N TRP A 864 0.09 -37.46 1.37
CA TRP A 864 -0.29 -36.34 2.24
C TRP A 864 -1.63 -35.78 1.82
N PHE A 865 -2.61 -35.88 2.72
CA PHE A 865 -3.92 -35.25 2.58
C PHE A 865 -3.90 -33.91 3.32
N SER A 866 -4.38 -32.85 2.68
CA SER A 866 -4.50 -31.53 3.29
C SER A 866 -5.95 -31.06 3.22
N VAL A 867 -6.43 -30.42 4.28
CA VAL A 867 -7.79 -29.85 4.35
C VAL A 867 -7.78 -28.53 5.12
N ARG A 868 -8.59 -27.58 4.66
CA ARG A 868 -8.88 -26.32 5.36
C ARG A 868 -10.38 -26.04 5.35
N ALA A 869 -10.83 -25.29 6.34
CA ALA A 869 -12.22 -24.90 6.52
C ALA A 869 -12.39 -23.40 6.24
N ARG A 870 -13.60 -23.01 5.86
CA ARG A 870 -14.00 -21.63 5.62
C ARG A 870 -15.16 -21.27 6.55
N ASN A 871 -15.10 -20.13 7.20
CA ASN A 871 -16.22 -19.63 8.02
C ASN A 871 -17.27 -18.89 7.16
N ASP A 872 -18.36 -18.39 7.76
CA ASP A 872 -19.42 -17.67 7.04
C ASP A 872 -18.97 -16.31 6.52
N ALA A 873 -17.96 -15.68 7.15
CA ALA A 873 -17.35 -14.45 6.65
C ALA A 873 -16.52 -14.67 5.38
N GLY A 874 -16.12 -15.92 5.13
CA GLY A 874 -15.40 -16.34 3.95
C GLY A 874 -13.89 -16.45 4.13
N LEU A 875 -13.39 -16.44 5.37
CA LEU A 875 -11.98 -16.64 5.71
C LEU A 875 -11.62 -18.12 5.75
N TRP A 876 -10.46 -18.47 5.19
CA TRP A 876 -9.92 -19.83 5.20
C TRP A 876 -8.98 -20.04 6.38
N SER A 877 -9.13 -21.17 7.08
CA SER A 877 -8.16 -21.62 8.06
C SER A 877 -6.83 -22.03 7.43
N ASP A 878 -5.78 -22.03 8.24
CA ASP A 878 -4.54 -22.73 7.92
C ASP A 878 -4.83 -24.21 7.62
N PRO A 879 -4.14 -24.81 6.63
CA PRO A 879 -4.42 -26.19 6.25
C PRO A 879 -3.89 -27.17 7.29
N THR A 880 -4.75 -28.10 7.71
CA THR A 880 -4.31 -29.29 8.42
C THR A 880 -3.80 -30.31 7.43
N GLN A 881 -2.61 -30.85 7.69
CA GLN A 881 -2.00 -31.90 6.88
C GLN A 881 -1.81 -33.19 7.67
N VAL A 882 -2.26 -34.29 7.09
CA VAL A 882 -2.09 -35.63 7.64
C VAL A 882 -1.50 -36.59 6.60
N SER A 883 -0.53 -37.40 7.02
CA SER A 883 0.07 -38.42 6.16
C SER A 883 -0.54 -39.79 6.42
N PHE A 884 -0.75 -40.59 5.38
CA PHE A 884 -1.18 -41.99 5.48
C PHE A 884 -0.38 -42.89 4.53
N ILE A 885 -0.37 -44.19 4.79
CA ILE A 885 0.25 -45.19 3.89
C ILE A 885 -0.85 -45.85 3.07
N ALA A 886 -0.76 -45.77 1.74
CA ALA A 886 -1.71 -46.44 0.86
C ALA A 886 -1.69 -47.95 1.12
N GLY A 887 -2.87 -48.56 1.27
CA GLY A 887 -3.03 -49.97 1.64
C GLY A 887 -2.66 -50.33 3.09
N GLY A 888 -2.29 -49.35 3.94
CA GLY A 888 -1.95 -49.56 5.35
C GLY A 888 -3.06 -49.12 6.31
N VAL A 889 -3.45 -50.03 7.21
CA VAL A 889 -4.40 -49.91 8.35
C VAL A 889 -5.80 -49.34 8.02
N TRP A 890 -6.82 -50.08 8.47
CA TRP A 890 -8.26 -49.80 8.33
C TRP A 890 -8.91 -49.42 9.67
N PRO A 891 -8.96 -48.15 10.09
CA PRO A 891 -9.85 -47.73 11.16
C PRO A 891 -11.21 -47.37 10.56
N GLY A 892 -12.23 -48.18 10.87
CA GLY A 892 -13.62 -47.77 10.72
C GLY A 892 -13.94 -46.57 11.63
N ASP A 893 -15.02 -45.86 11.32
CA ASP A 893 -15.61 -44.72 12.05
C ASP A 893 -14.70 -44.09 13.12
N VAL A 894 -13.73 -43.29 12.66
CA VAL A 894 -12.90 -42.47 13.55
C VAL A 894 -13.75 -41.30 14.06
N TYR A 895 -13.94 -41.25 15.38
CA TYR A 895 -14.53 -40.10 16.05
C TYR A 895 -13.45 -39.04 16.25
N LEU A 896 -13.55 -37.95 15.51
CA LEU A 896 -12.81 -36.73 15.80
C LEU A 896 -13.47 -36.03 17.01
N PRO A 897 -12.69 -35.34 17.86
CA PRO A 897 -13.29 -34.48 18.88
C PRO A 897 -14.29 -33.54 18.20
N LEU A 898 -15.50 -33.42 18.76
CA LEU A 898 -16.41 -32.35 18.34
C LEU A 898 -15.66 -31.04 18.56
N ALA A 899 -15.49 -30.26 17.49
CA ALA A 899 -15.02 -28.90 17.61
C ALA A 899 -16.07 -28.18 18.48
N SER A 900 -15.70 -27.80 19.70
CA SER A 900 -16.59 -27.11 20.62
C SER A 900 -16.76 -25.68 20.13
N HIS A 901 -18.03 -25.26 19.99
CA HIS A 901 -18.42 -23.86 19.95
C HIS A 901 -17.91 -23.13 21.19
#